data_AF-A0A964C2S8-F1
#
_entry.id   AF-A0A964C2S8-F1
#
_cell.length_a   1.000
_cell.length_b   1.000
_cell.length_c   1.000
_cell.angle_alpha   90.00
_cell.angle_beta   90.00
_cell.angle_gamma   90.00
#
_symmetry.space_group_name_H-M   'P 1'
#
loop_
_entity.id
_entity.type
_entity.pdbx_description
1 polymer ?
#
loop_
_entity_poly.entity_id
_entity_poly.type
_entity_poly.pdbx_seq_one_letter_code
_entity_poly.pdbx_strand_id
1 'polypeptide(L)'
;MKEVNLFVSTFDKGEGLLPEDRWEDLANIQNPNFNNLSPQQQQNLLAKWNSQFGTLDYNPNRILTATWKPGQGWVGLGGLPLDPSNTNTQFTLPDNRTLTAGQTYHWAVEALSKDGKRNLDVGQFKTSPPPALGGNSTFSSVTVLTHGFKPPVITGPGIPSEFYKMADSIATTGGEGLLMRYDSPTGDWVPVNKYGQVKSDFFSNSTYFPNGFDSSAPSYRTALSSYIAPYLQANKPLVLLPDWSQNNESAIPDSGFTEGAADSFFASLVQLDQSLGGGANFDSQGNFVRSQGAIFNSPLHFVGFSRGTVVNSEIIQRVGTYFPLAGGKENSLFRDLQMTTLDPHDFDQPSFSVQLPFLGEAGFADFREPKVQVWKNVTFADNYYQTVPRLDQGIPQIPTLTPAGRDIPNLSGPDALRTEIRAGLKFPRNSAGELLGKPDETVFLGTRRNADGYENSLPGFTKDDLAGGTHGRVLTWYAGTADLGLTEYRQNSSSTQPVDPISRRRGDGHYEQLFDRDFSFSGTPQDPRVNPWYTPKYSGQPNFSLGAANAPNEGIGTGWFYSVLGGGLTKDPNTGAIANLRPTNNVERVPLSFDNTAESRMRGDFAIPTLFGGNFDAVFNPRSLFRNAISDAIPGWSFHGGTSNIASPTSRLVDWRDIPALNIPRNIRNQNRNISLNYLEQVGITEPNYALKLTSGDSITHNRFVVPDWGTLRFNLHVPELSGGQLNVSIQGDAPGYENYQPIGNIDLRVADGRVNPGDLAENAYPIGYADTDTNRIGSGNLGFETFHVDVPEVLRGKSAKLKFELEGNDTVYLDDVFFKSTHLMFGNPTLNGQEARPDAANNANNYLIEKPQYSLSYNESNKGSNWVSWQLNKTWLGDLGAPNNDSLDPYDSFPWRSDSALPSELDTTEGGEYGRSGFDRGHLTAREQRNRTQKDQLATFLTTNLLPQEPGQNQRGAWRQLEAFSRTIVLNRGWELYNIAGGYGSLNGELPFDHPFNNFFNNQKYINVPELMWKVIVPLKPGQGIADVTANTPVIAVTLPNFPPYPGTNTRIQWFDMENITTVDRIEELTGLDLLSNLPDEIENILESRSYIGPVTVDDFPNVVT
;
A
#
# COMPACT_ATOMS: atom_id res chain seq x y z
N MET A 1 65.45 -6.53 9.54
CA MET A 1 64.20 -6.97 8.87
C MET A 1 64.46 -7.17 7.39
N LYS A 2 63.91 -8.26 6.82
CA LYS A 2 63.87 -8.55 5.38
C LYS A 2 62.63 -7.93 4.76
N GLU A 3 61.46 -8.17 5.36
CA GLU A 3 60.17 -7.60 4.96
C GLU A 3 59.17 -7.70 6.13
N VAL A 4 58.12 -6.89 6.08
CA VAL A 4 56.96 -6.97 6.98
C VAL A 4 55.71 -7.09 6.12
N ASN A 5 54.90 -8.12 6.31
CA ASN A 5 53.63 -8.29 5.63
C ASN A 5 52.48 -7.91 6.57
N LEU A 6 51.49 -7.21 6.05
CA LEU A 6 50.23 -6.90 6.71
C LEU A 6 49.09 -7.51 5.89
N PHE A 7 48.26 -8.29 6.56
CA PHE A 7 47.04 -8.87 6.01
C PHE A 7 45.85 -8.32 6.77
N VAL A 8 44.77 -7.99 6.06
CA VAL A 8 43.48 -7.62 6.66
C VAL A 8 42.38 -8.41 5.96
N SER A 9 41.46 -8.98 6.73
CA SER A 9 40.41 -9.90 6.28
C SER A 9 39.12 -9.68 7.06
N THR A 10 37.98 -10.08 6.51
CA THR A 10 36.74 -10.24 7.27
C THR A 10 36.71 -11.54 8.10
N PHE A 11 37.76 -12.38 7.99
CA PHE A 11 37.85 -13.72 8.58
C PHE A 11 39.09 -13.89 9.43
N ASP A 12 38.99 -14.72 10.45
CA ASP A 12 40.08 -14.97 11.39
C ASP A 12 41.17 -15.90 10.81
N LYS A 13 42.26 -16.03 11.57
CA LYS A 13 43.32 -16.99 11.30
C LYS A 13 42.75 -18.41 11.18
N GLY A 14 43.11 -19.09 10.10
CA GLY A 14 42.65 -20.41 9.73
C GLY A 14 41.54 -20.40 8.67
N GLU A 15 40.88 -19.25 8.45
CA GLU A 15 39.72 -19.09 7.56
C GLU A 15 39.93 -18.06 6.45
N GLY A 16 41.17 -17.59 6.31
CA GLY A 16 41.61 -16.83 5.14
C GLY A 16 42.33 -15.51 5.47
N LEU A 17 42.83 -15.35 6.69
CA LEU A 17 43.65 -14.19 7.07
C LEU A 17 45.10 -14.31 6.57
N LEU A 18 45.68 -15.50 6.63
CA LEU A 18 47.06 -15.77 6.24
C LEU A 18 47.18 -16.44 4.86
N PRO A 19 48.33 -16.33 4.19
CA PRO A 19 48.62 -17.04 2.94
C PRO A 19 48.37 -18.55 3.03
N GLU A 20 48.67 -19.14 4.20
CA GLU A 20 48.55 -20.57 4.47
C GLU A 20 47.18 -21.02 5.01
N ASP A 21 46.26 -20.10 5.27
CA ASP A 21 44.93 -20.43 5.82
C ASP A 21 44.06 -21.16 4.80
N ARG A 22 43.08 -21.93 5.30
CA ARG A 22 42.19 -22.74 4.46
C ARG A 22 41.48 -21.85 3.43
N TRP A 23 41.57 -22.26 2.18
CA TRP A 23 40.63 -21.93 1.11
C TRP A 23 39.86 -23.18 0.64
N GLU A 24 39.85 -24.22 1.50
CA GLU A 24 39.53 -25.64 1.32
C GLU A 24 40.71 -26.58 1.05
N ASP A 25 40.57 -27.78 1.63
CA ASP A 25 41.50 -28.90 1.48
C ASP A 25 41.50 -29.36 0.01
N LEU A 26 42.44 -28.87 -0.80
CA LEU A 26 42.70 -29.34 -2.17
C LEU A 26 42.84 -30.88 -2.26
N ALA A 27 43.08 -31.55 -1.14
CA ALA A 27 43.15 -33.01 -1.01
C ALA A 27 41.79 -33.71 -1.19
N ASN A 28 40.65 -33.01 -1.08
CA ASN A 28 39.30 -33.59 -1.13
C ASN A 28 38.46 -33.15 -2.34
N ILE A 29 39.02 -32.40 -3.29
CA ILE A 29 38.35 -32.15 -4.56
C ILE A 29 38.24 -33.48 -5.29
N GLN A 30 37.02 -34.04 -5.41
CA GLN A 30 36.74 -35.23 -6.23
C GLN A 30 36.83 -34.93 -7.73
N ASN A 31 37.95 -34.36 -8.18
CA ASN A 31 38.25 -34.18 -9.58
C ASN A 31 39.09 -35.37 -10.05
N PRO A 32 38.66 -36.16 -11.05
CA PRO A 32 39.43 -37.27 -11.59
C PRO A 32 40.86 -36.91 -12.01
N ASN A 33 41.11 -35.64 -12.33
CA ASN A 33 42.43 -35.12 -12.69
C ASN A 33 43.33 -34.78 -11.48
N PHE A 34 42.76 -34.53 -10.30
CA PHE A 34 43.49 -34.25 -9.04
C PHE A 34 43.61 -35.46 -8.12
N ASN A 35 42.65 -36.39 -8.18
CA ASN A 35 42.64 -37.64 -7.39
C ASN A 35 43.84 -38.57 -7.69
N ASN A 36 44.49 -38.38 -8.84
CA ASN A 36 45.66 -39.15 -9.25
C ASN A 36 47.00 -38.45 -8.93
N LEU A 37 46.95 -37.27 -8.29
CA LEU A 37 48.14 -36.50 -7.93
C LEU A 37 48.47 -36.71 -6.45
N SER A 38 49.71 -37.09 -6.16
CA SER A 38 50.21 -37.14 -4.79
C SER A 38 50.15 -35.74 -4.13
N PRO A 39 50.07 -35.67 -2.78
CA PRO A 39 50.14 -34.41 -2.04
C PRO A 39 51.33 -33.52 -2.46
N GLN A 40 52.45 -34.13 -2.84
CA GLN A 40 53.64 -33.43 -3.32
C GLN A 40 53.44 -32.82 -4.73
N GLN A 41 52.69 -33.48 -5.62
CA GLN A 41 52.37 -32.96 -6.95
C GLN A 41 51.36 -31.80 -6.88
N GLN A 42 50.40 -31.87 -5.95
CA GLN A 42 49.46 -30.79 -5.65
C GLN A 42 50.20 -29.56 -5.11
N GLN A 43 51.13 -29.75 -4.16
CA GLN A 43 52.02 -28.68 -3.69
C GLN A 43 52.90 -28.09 -4.80
N ASN A 44 53.39 -28.90 -5.73
CA ASN A 44 54.21 -28.43 -6.85
C ASN A 44 53.40 -27.64 -7.90
N LEU A 45 52.11 -27.93 -8.09
CA LEU A 45 51.20 -27.14 -8.93
C LEU A 45 50.96 -25.75 -8.33
N LEU A 46 50.72 -25.69 -7.02
CA LEU A 46 50.63 -24.43 -6.27
C LEU A 46 51.95 -23.63 -6.32
N ALA A 47 53.09 -24.31 -6.19
CA ALA A 47 54.41 -23.68 -6.30
C ALA A 47 54.72 -23.16 -7.71
N LYS A 48 54.25 -23.84 -8.76
CA LYS A 48 54.34 -23.36 -10.16
C LYS A 48 53.49 -22.11 -10.39
N TRP A 49 52.27 -22.08 -9.84
CA TRP A 49 51.41 -20.89 -9.85
C TRP A 49 52.10 -19.71 -9.15
N ASN A 50 52.67 -19.94 -7.97
CA ASN A 50 53.37 -18.93 -7.19
C ASN A 50 54.70 -18.45 -7.84
N SER A 51 55.37 -19.32 -8.60
CA SER A 51 56.64 -18.98 -9.28
C SER A 51 56.46 -18.33 -10.66
N GLN A 52 55.34 -18.59 -11.34
CA GLN A 52 55.04 -17.99 -12.64
C GLN A 52 54.59 -16.52 -12.53
N PHE A 53 54.03 -16.11 -11.39
CA PHE A 53 53.51 -14.76 -11.16
C PHE A 53 54.27 -13.92 -10.11
N GLY A 54 55.35 -14.46 -9.52
CA GLY A 54 56.30 -13.69 -8.70
C GLY A 54 55.70 -12.96 -7.49
N THR A 55 55.61 -13.66 -6.35
CA THR A 55 55.15 -13.13 -5.04
C THR A 55 53.79 -12.44 -5.07
N LEU A 56 52.69 -13.18 -5.06
CA LEU A 56 51.38 -12.59 -4.84
C LEU A 56 50.51 -13.57 -4.06
N ASP A 57 49.97 -13.07 -2.96
CA ASP A 57 49.26 -13.80 -1.94
C ASP A 57 47.75 -13.69 -2.25
N TYR A 58 47.16 -14.72 -2.85
CA TYR A 58 45.86 -14.65 -3.55
C TYR A 58 44.64 -15.16 -2.77
N ASN A 59 44.69 -15.20 -1.44
CA ASN A 59 43.53 -15.61 -0.65
C ASN A 59 42.35 -14.65 -0.95
N PRO A 60 41.26 -15.15 -1.57
CA PRO A 60 40.14 -14.32 -2.01
C PRO A 60 39.35 -13.72 -0.84
N ASN A 61 39.67 -14.13 0.40
CA ASN A 61 38.99 -13.68 1.60
C ASN A 61 39.60 -12.40 2.19
N ARG A 62 40.72 -11.90 1.64
CA ARG A 62 41.43 -10.72 2.15
C ARG A 62 41.03 -9.42 1.49
N ILE A 63 40.92 -8.41 2.33
CA ILE A 63 40.64 -7.01 2.00
C ILE A 63 41.94 -6.27 1.68
N LEU A 64 43.03 -6.60 2.39
CA LEU A 64 44.34 -6.01 2.17
C LEU A 64 45.43 -7.06 2.25
N THR A 65 46.37 -6.97 1.33
CA THR A 65 47.73 -7.48 1.50
C THR A 65 48.71 -6.36 1.17
N ALA A 66 49.55 -6.01 2.13
CA ALA A 66 50.60 -5.01 1.97
C ALA A 66 51.93 -5.57 2.47
N THR A 67 53.01 -5.26 1.77
CA THR A 67 54.36 -5.69 2.17
C THR A 67 55.27 -4.48 2.24
N TRP A 68 55.87 -4.25 3.41
CA TRP A 68 56.96 -3.31 3.58
C TRP A 68 58.30 -3.94 3.21
N LYS A 69 59.07 -3.25 2.36
CA LYS A 69 60.44 -3.65 1.99
C LYS A 69 61.45 -2.54 2.30
N PRO A 70 62.67 -2.89 2.80
CA PRO A 70 63.73 -1.92 3.03
C PRO A 70 64.06 -1.12 1.77
N GLY A 71 64.03 0.22 1.86
CA GLY A 71 64.32 1.13 0.74
C GLY A 71 63.20 1.29 -0.29
N GLN A 72 62.10 0.53 -0.18
CA GLN A 72 60.92 0.64 -1.07
C GLN A 72 59.66 1.11 -0.33
N GLY A 73 59.64 1.04 1.01
CA GLY A 73 58.44 1.38 1.78
C GLY A 73 57.38 0.28 1.71
N TRP A 74 56.14 0.63 2.04
CA TRP A 74 54.99 -0.27 1.88
C TRP A 74 54.56 -0.35 0.41
N VAL A 75 54.33 -1.57 -0.07
CA VAL A 75 53.80 -1.85 -1.40
C VAL A 75 52.52 -2.67 -1.23
N GLY A 76 51.41 -2.16 -1.73
CA GLY A 76 50.14 -2.87 -1.74
C GLY A 76 50.08 -3.83 -2.92
N LEU A 77 49.55 -5.04 -2.72
CA LEU A 77 49.25 -5.94 -3.83
C LEU A 77 48.09 -5.36 -4.68
N GLY A 78 48.18 -5.50 -6.01
CA GLY A 78 47.16 -4.99 -6.94
C GLY A 78 47.30 -3.52 -7.35
N GLY A 79 48.43 -2.85 -7.06
CA GLY A 79 48.68 -1.47 -7.49
C GLY A 79 48.01 -0.39 -6.63
N LEU A 80 47.63 -0.74 -5.40
CA LEU A 80 46.96 0.17 -4.47
C LEU A 80 47.90 1.28 -3.99
N PRO A 81 47.52 2.56 -4.09
CA PRO A 81 48.27 3.66 -3.47
C PRO A 81 48.15 3.55 -1.95
N LEU A 82 49.29 3.47 -1.27
CA LEU A 82 49.40 3.45 0.19
C LEU A 82 49.91 4.80 0.69
N ASP A 83 49.49 5.20 1.88
CA ASP A 83 49.95 6.46 2.47
C ASP A 83 51.49 6.43 2.63
N PRO A 84 52.23 7.34 1.98
CA PRO A 84 53.70 7.40 2.09
C PRO A 84 54.19 7.76 3.50
N SER A 85 53.31 8.23 4.40
CA SER A 85 53.62 8.46 5.82
C SER A 85 53.81 7.18 6.62
N ASN A 86 53.36 6.03 6.09
CA ASN A 86 53.49 4.72 6.73
C ASN A 86 54.96 4.32 6.91
N THR A 87 55.31 3.82 8.09
CA THR A 87 56.67 3.39 8.44
C THR A 87 56.74 1.88 8.59
N ASN A 88 57.94 1.32 8.77
CA ASN A 88 58.11 -0.12 9.01
C ASN A 88 57.52 -0.61 10.35
N THR A 89 57.06 0.30 11.21
CA THR A 89 56.44 0.00 12.52
C THR A 89 55.04 0.58 12.65
N GLN A 90 54.53 1.29 11.65
CA GLN A 90 53.22 1.92 11.68
C GLN A 90 52.58 1.87 10.29
N PHE A 91 51.33 1.42 10.25
CA PHE A 91 50.52 1.39 9.04
C PHE A 91 49.13 1.92 9.34
N THR A 92 48.69 2.90 8.56
CA THR A 92 47.35 3.47 8.56
C THR A 92 46.63 2.94 7.33
N LEU A 93 45.43 2.37 7.53
CA LEU A 93 44.56 2.00 6.42
C LEU A 93 44.19 3.27 5.63
N PRO A 94 44.26 3.26 4.29
CA PRO A 94 43.91 4.42 3.48
C PRO A 94 42.49 4.93 3.77
N ASP A 95 42.30 6.25 3.92
CA ASP A 95 40.98 6.87 4.18
C ASP A 95 39.96 6.63 3.07
N ASN A 96 40.43 6.31 1.86
CA ASN A 96 39.59 5.94 0.74
C ASN A 96 39.07 4.48 0.88
N ARG A 97 39.64 3.64 1.73
CA ARG A 97 39.10 2.30 1.95
C ARG A 97 37.88 2.37 2.89
N THR A 98 36.72 2.62 2.30
CA THR A 98 35.43 2.54 2.99
C THR A 98 35.24 1.11 3.51
N LEU A 99 34.92 0.95 4.79
CA LEU A 99 34.59 -0.34 5.37
C LEU A 99 33.09 -0.42 5.68
N THR A 100 32.50 -1.61 5.54
CA THR A 100 31.11 -1.82 5.94
C THR A 100 30.98 -1.61 7.45
N ALA A 101 30.03 -0.76 7.86
CA ALA A 101 29.89 -0.36 9.26
C ALA A 101 29.39 -1.50 10.15
N GLY A 102 29.79 -1.49 11.43
CA GLY A 102 29.38 -2.47 12.43
C GLY A 102 30.04 -3.85 12.33
N GLN A 103 30.90 -4.07 11.32
CA GLN A 103 31.56 -5.34 11.03
C GLN A 103 32.87 -5.53 11.79
N THR A 104 33.22 -6.79 12.04
CA THR A 104 34.51 -7.20 12.61
C THR A 104 35.50 -7.56 11.50
N TYR A 105 36.73 -7.08 11.64
CA TYR A 105 37.85 -7.32 10.74
C TYR A 105 39.02 -7.88 11.52
N HIS A 106 39.75 -8.79 10.89
CA HIS A 106 40.93 -9.43 11.43
C HIS A 106 42.17 -8.93 10.68
N TRP A 107 43.28 -8.83 11.40
CA TRP A 107 44.56 -8.43 10.84
C TRP A 107 45.66 -9.37 11.30
N ALA A 108 46.68 -9.52 10.46
CA ALA A 108 47.90 -10.25 10.77
C ALA A 108 49.12 -9.47 10.32
N VAL A 109 50.12 -9.36 11.19
CA VAL A 109 51.42 -8.75 10.87
C VAL A 109 52.49 -9.85 10.93
N GLU A 110 53.12 -10.09 9.80
CA GLU A 110 54.21 -11.06 9.67
C GLU A 110 55.54 -10.34 9.43
N ALA A 111 56.46 -10.47 10.37
CA ALA A 111 57.79 -9.93 10.31
C ALA A 111 58.80 -11.04 9.93
N LEU A 112 59.43 -10.91 8.75
CA LEU A 112 60.49 -11.79 8.29
C LEU A 112 61.86 -11.14 8.49
N SER A 113 62.76 -11.84 9.21
CA SER A 113 64.13 -11.40 9.41
C SER A 113 65.04 -11.77 8.23
N LYS A 114 66.25 -11.20 8.17
CA LYS A 114 67.23 -11.49 7.09
C LYS A 114 67.76 -12.93 7.15
N ASP A 115 67.78 -13.53 8.34
CA ASP A 115 68.14 -14.92 8.61
C ASP A 115 66.95 -15.89 8.46
N GLY A 116 65.80 -15.42 7.98
CA GLY A 116 64.63 -16.26 7.66
C GLY A 116 63.74 -16.62 8.86
N LYS A 117 63.92 -15.99 10.03
CA LYS A 117 63.00 -16.15 11.16
C LYS A 117 61.70 -15.40 10.87
N ARG A 118 60.59 -16.09 11.12
CA ARG A 118 59.23 -15.56 11.01
C ARG A 118 58.69 -15.24 12.39
N ASN A 119 58.22 -14.01 12.59
CA ASN A 119 57.40 -13.62 13.72
C ASN A 119 56.02 -13.22 13.20
N LEU A 120 54.96 -13.75 13.78
CA LEU A 120 53.59 -13.50 13.38
C LEU A 120 52.81 -13.00 14.59
N ASP A 121 52.09 -11.90 14.40
CA ASP A 121 51.10 -11.42 15.36
C ASP A 121 49.75 -11.27 14.66
N VAL A 122 48.65 -11.48 15.40
CA VAL A 122 47.29 -11.44 14.87
C VAL A 122 46.38 -10.69 15.83
N GLY A 123 45.36 -10.03 15.29
CA GLY A 123 44.34 -9.37 16.09
C GLY A 123 43.11 -9.03 15.29
N GLN A 124 42.20 -8.28 15.89
CA GLN A 124 40.95 -7.85 15.27
C GLN A 124 40.58 -6.43 15.67
N PHE A 125 39.71 -5.81 14.88
CA PHE A 125 39.04 -4.55 15.21
C PHE A 125 37.59 -4.59 14.72
N LYS A 126 36.70 -3.87 15.40
CA LYS A 126 35.30 -3.71 14.99
C LYS A 126 35.09 -2.29 14.49
N THR A 127 34.51 -2.15 13.31
CA THR A 127 34.06 -0.83 12.81
C THR A 127 32.87 -0.34 13.63
N SER A 128 32.85 0.95 13.89
CA SER A 128 31.73 1.56 14.62
C SER A 128 30.45 1.47 13.77
N PRO A 129 29.28 1.21 14.38
CA PRO A 129 28.00 1.48 13.74
C PRO A 129 27.92 2.95 13.31
N PRO A 130 27.14 3.28 12.27
CA PRO A 130 27.02 4.64 11.79
C PRO A 130 26.35 5.53 12.86
N PRO A 131 26.73 6.81 12.93
CA PRO A 131 26.08 7.75 13.85
C PRO A 131 24.59 7.88 13.53
N ALA A 132 23.78 8.19 14.54
CA ALA A 132 22.35 8.42 14.37
C ALA A 132 22.09 9.52 13.32
N LEU A 133 21.26 9.22 12.33
CA LEU A 133 20.76 10.25 11.40
C LEU A 133 19.58 11.04 11.99
N GLY A 134 18.78 10.45 12.90
CA GLY A 134 17.50 10.99 13.41
C GLY A 134 17.54 11.89 14.67
N GLY A 135 18.73 12.24 15.17
CA GLY A 135 18.88 13.04 16.40
C GLY A 135 18.50 12.27 17.69
N ASN A 136 18.31 12.97 18.80
CA ASN A 136 17.88 12.31 20.05
C ASN A 136 16.46 11.75 19.89
N SER A 137 16.17 10.59 20.51
CA SER A 137 14.87 9.89 20.51
C SER A 137 14.40 9.26 19.17
N THR A 138 15.33 8.72 18.39
CA THR A 138 15.06 7.85 17.23
C THR A 138 15.86 6.55 17.35
N PHE A 139 15.47 5.50 16.63
CA PHE A 139 16.33 4.35 16.38
C PHE A 139 17.41 4.73 15.35
N SER A 140 18.53 4.02 15.37
CA SER A 140 19.57 4.21 14.34
C SER A 140 19.06 3.80 12.96
N SER A 141 18.17 2.80 12.92
CA SER A 141 17.32 2.42 11.79
C SER A 141 16.21 1.50 12.31
N VAL A 142 15.05 1.54 11.66
CA VAL A 142 14.01 0.52 11.79
C VAL A 142 13.97 -0.29 10.51
N THR A 143 14.28 -1.59 10.60
CA THR A 143 14.25 -2.52 9.46
C THR A 143 12.99 -3.37 9.52
N VAL A 144 12.20 -3.42 8.45
CA VAL A 144 11.07 -4.34 8.30
C VAL A 144 11.49 -5.46 7.37
N LEU A 145 11.60 -6.68 7.90
CA LEU A 145 12.13 -7.85 7.18
C LEU A 145 11.01 -8.87 6.96
N THR A 146 10.49 -8.94 5.74
CA THR A 146 9.25 -9.65 5.41
C THR A 146 9.52 -10.92 4.61
N HIS A 147 9.08 -12.06 5.14
CA HIS A 147 9.22 -13.35 4.47
C HIS A 147 8.25 -13.54 3.30
N GLY A 148 8.60 -14.45 2.40
CA GLY A 148 7.85 -14.72 1.18
C GLY A 148 6.95 -15.94 1.26
N PHE A 149 6.75 -16.56 0.09
CA PHE A 149 5.92 -17.75 -0.09
C PHE A 149 6.38 -18.92 0.79
N LYS A 150 5.40 -19.63 1.34
CA LYS A 150 5.63 -20.77 2.21
C LYS A 150 4.74 -21.96 1.81
N PRO A 151 5.30 -23.09 1.37
CA PRO A 151 4.49 -24.23 0.95
C PRO A 151 3.68 -24.84 2.11
N PRO A 152 2.35 -25.05 1.96
CA PRO A 152 1.47 -25.43 3.06
C PRO A 152 1.65 -26.88 3.54
N VAL A 153 2.25 -27.75 2.72
CA VAL A 153 2.41 -29.19 3.00
C VAL A 153 3.80 -29.52 3.57
N ILE A 154 4.77 -28.61 3.45
CA ILE A 154 6.20 -28.90 3.71
C ILE A 154 6.69 -28.18 4.96
N THR A 155 6.10 -27.03 5.30
CA THR A 155 6.59 -26.16 6.37
C THR A 155 5.43 -25.71 7.25
N GLY A 156 5.49 -26.01 8.56
CA GLY A 156 4.49 -25.54 9.53
C GLY A 156 4.54 -24.03 9.72
N PRO A 157 3.46 -23.34 10.13
CA PRO A 157 3.31 -21.87 10.16
C PRO A 157 4.38 -21.14 10.97
N GLY A 158 4.59 -19.86 10.70
CA GLY A 158 5.61 -19.03 11.33
C GLY A 158 6.63 -18.42 10.36
N ILE A 159 7.26 -17.33 10.78
CA ILE A 159 8.46 -16.78 10.14
C ILE A 159 9.55 -17.87 10.04
N PRO A 160 10.14 -18.10 8.85
CA PRO A 160 11.22 -19.07 8.71
C PRO A 160 12.45 -18.71 9.55
N SER A 161 13.21 -19.72 9.99
CA SER A 161 14.36 -19.54 10.89
C SER A 161 15.39 -18.55 10.33
N GLU A 162 15.45 -18.47 9.01
CA GLU A 162 16.43 -17.69 8.27
C GLU A 162 16.19 -16.19 8.33
N PHE A 163 14.95 -15.78 8.57
CA PHE A 163 14.62 -14.39 8.80
C PHE A 163 15.05 -13.96 10.20
N TYR A 164 14.92 -14.84 11.21
CA TYR A 164 15.37 -14.53 12.57
C TYR A 164 16.89 -14.38 12.68
N LYS A 165 17.70 -15.24 12.02
CA LYS A 165 19.17 -15.04 12.09
C LYS A 165 19.63 -13.85 11.27
N MET A 166 18.99 -13.55 10.14
CA MET A 166 19.28 -12.32 9.40
C MET A 166 18.93 -11.09 10.24
N ALA A 167 17.78 -11.08 10.93
CA ALA A 167 17.40 -10.03 11.84
C ALA A 167 18.39 -9.87 13.01
N ASP A 168 18.87 -10.98 13.57
CA ASP A 168 19.90 -11.00 14.63
C ASP A 168 21.21 -10.39 14.12
N SER A 169 21.68 -10.81 12.94
CA SER A 169 22.86 -10.23 12.27
C SER A 169 22.73 -8.73 12.08
N ILE A 170 21.59 -8.23 11.58
CA ILE A 170 21.33 -6.79 11.42
C ILE A 170 21.36 -6.06 12.76
N ALA A 171 20.71 -6.61 13.79
CA ALA A 171 20.64 -5.99 15.11
C ALA A 171 22.01 -5.96 15.81
N THR A 172 22.77 -7.05 15.78
CA THR A 172 24.07 -7.18 16.45
C THR A 172 25.15 -6.35 15.75
N THR A 173 25.23 -6.40 14.42
CA THR A 173 26.19 -5.58 13.65
C THR A 173 25.84 -4.10 13.73
N GLY A 174 24.55 -3.75 13.71
CA GLY A 174 24.07 -2.38 13.88
C GLY A 174 24.17 -1.80 15.29
N GLY A 175 24.73 -2.56 16.26
CA GLY A 175 25.08 -2.06 17.58
C GLY A 175 24.27 -2.62 18.76
N GLU A 176 23.84 -3.88 18.71
CA GLU A 176 23.01 -4.57 19.74
C GLU A 176 21.56 -4.07 19.79
N GLY A 177 20.84 -4.27 18.69
CA GLY A 177 19.44 -3.90 18.49
C GLY A 177 18.39 -4.78 19.15
N LEU A 178 17.14 -4.41 18.93
CA LEU A 178 15.96 -5.14 19.34
C LEU A 178 15.32 -5.88 18.15
N LEU A 179 14.91 -7.13 18.37
CA LEU A 179 14.11 -7.90 17.42
C LEU A 179 12.68 -8.00 17.94
N MET A 180 11.71 -7.74 17.06
CA MET A 180 10.30 -7.94 17.36
C MET A 180 9.63 -8.68 16.21
N ARG A 181 8.79 -9.68 16.53
CA ARG A 181 7.93 -10.35 15.53
C ARG A 181 6.50 -9.86 15.65
N TYR A 182 5.78 -9.87 14.55
CA TYR A 182 4.35 -9.66 14.53
C TYR A 182 3.60 -10.87 15.11
N ASP A 183 2.60 -10.63 15.95
CA ASP A 183 1.70 -11.64 16.51
C ASP A 183 0.33 -11.57 15.84
N SER A 184 0.07 -12.43 14.87
CA SER A 184 -1.13 -12.35 14.03
C SER A 184 -2.48 -12.35 14.78
N PRO A 185 -2.68 -13.14 15.85
CA PRO A 185 -3.96 -13.17 16.56
C PRO A 185 -4.33 -11.84 17.21
N THR A 186 -3.34 -11.12 17.75
CA THR A 186 -3.57 -9.84 18.43
C THR A 186 -3.38 -8.67 17.47
N GLY A 187 -2.42 -8.79 16.55
CA GLY A 187 -1.87 -7.74 15.71
C GLY A 187 -0.74 -6.96 16.39
N ASP A 188 -0.31 -7.33 17.58
CA ASP A 188 0.71 -6.61 18.35
C ASP A 188 2.14 -7.11 18.01
N TRP A 189 3.16 -6.34 18.41
CA TRP A 189 4.57 -6.68 18.16
C TRP A 189 5.25 -7.24 19.40
N VAL A 190 5.94 -8.37 19.25
CA VAL A 190 6.47 -9.17 20.36
C VAL A 190 8.01 -9.19 20.37
N PRO A 191 8.67 -8.76 21.46
CA PRO A 191 10.12 -8.88 21.60
C PRO A 191 10.58 -10.34 21.59
N VAL A 192 11.50 -10.68 20.69
CA VAL A 192 11.99 -12.06 20.50
C VAL A 192 13.52 -12.14 20.47
N ASN A 193 14.05 -13.34 20.71
CA ASN A 193 15.44 -13.67 20.45
C ASN A 193 15.65 -14.17 19.00
N LYS A 194 16.88 -14.50 18.64
CA LYS A 194 17.27 -15.04 17.33
C LYS A 194 16.65 -16.40 16.95
N TYR A 195 15.92 -17.03 17.85
CA TYR A 195 15.17 -18.26 17.61
C TYR A 195 13.65 -18.02 17.52
N GLY A 196 13.22 -16.75 17.53
CA GLY A 196 11.81 -16.37 17.52
C GLY A 196 11.08 -16.62 18.83
N GLN A 197 11.80 -16.95 19.91
CA GLN A 197 11.21 -17.13 21.24
C GLN A 197 11.07 -15.78 21.92
N VAL A 198 9.96 -15.58 22.62
CA VAL A 198 9.73 -14.35 23.40
C VAL A 198 10.88 -14.16 24.39
N LYS A 199 11.42 -12.93 24.45
CA LYS A 199 12.50 -12.59 25.37
C LYS A 199 12.04 -12.77 26.82
N SER A 200 12.71 -13.65 27.57
CA SER A 200 12.32 -13.96 28.95
C SER A 200 12.33 -12.72 29.85
N ASP A 201 13.32 -11.84 29.67
CA ASP A 201 13.44 -10.59 30.41
C ASP A 201 12.30 -9.59 30.18
N PHE A 202 11.50 -9.76 29.11
CA PHE A 202 10.30 -8.96 28.88
C PHE A 202 9.12 -9.41 29.77
N PHE A 203 8.90 -10.73 29.93
CA PHE A 203 7.70 -11.23 30.62
C PHE A 203 7.97 -11.86 32.00
N SER A 204 9.19 -12.29 32.31
CA SER A 204 9.50 -12.95 33.59
C SER A 204 9.62 -11.97 34.76
N ASN A 205 9.96 -10.71 34.48
CA ASN A 205 10.23 -9.68 35.50
C ASN A 205 9.19 -8.54 35.47
N SER A 206 8.10 -8.72 34.73
CA SER A 206 7.10 -7.69 34.47
C SER A 206 5.91 -7.84 35.40
N THR A 207 5.50 -6.74 36.05
CA THR A 207 4.23 -6.67 36.80
C THR A 207 3.01 -6.77 35.89
N TYR A 208 3.18 -6.65 34.58
CA TYR A 208 2.11 -6.68 33.59
C TYR A 208 1.68 -8.12 33.20
N PHE A 209 2.51 -9.14 33.46
CA PHE A 209 2.30 -10.52 33.00
C PHE A 209 2.40 -11.57 34.13
N PRO A 210 1.53 -11.51 35.16
CA PRO A 210 1.64 -12.38 36.35
C PRO A 210 1.45 -13.87 36.06
N ASN A 211 0.82 -14.23 34.93
CA ASN A 211 0.52 -15.61 34.53
C ASN A 211 1.32 -16.05 33.28
N GLY A 212 2.41 -15.34 32.95
CA GLY A 212 3.17 -15.56 31.73
C GLY A 212 2.77 -14.61 30.60
N PHE A 213 3.47 -14.73 29.47
CA PHE A 213 3.32 -13.86 28.31
C PHE A 213 1.91 -13.95 27.71
N ASP A 214 1.27 -12.79 27.53
CA ASP A 214 -0.03 -12.64 26.87
C ASP A 214 -0.06 -11.30 26.11
N SER A 215 -0.01 -11.37 24.78
CA SER A 215 -0.09 -10.20 23.90
C SER A 215 -1.48 -9.56 23.85
N SER A 216 -2.52 -10.24 24.33
CA SER A 216 -3.90 -9.71 24.34
C SER A 216 -4.23 -8.90 25.59
N ALA A 217 -3.34 -8.88 26.58
CA ALA A 217 -3.56 -8.17 27.83
C ALA A 217 -3.70 -6.64 27.59
N PRO A 218 -4.67 -5.94 28.24
CA PRO A 218 -4.84 -4.50 28.08
C PRO A 218 -3.60 -3.66 28.44
N SER A 219 -2.74 -4.19 29.31
CA SER A 219 -1.48 -3.56 29.73
C SER A 219 -0.31 -3.80 28.78
N TYR A 220 -0.48 -4.63 27.74
CA TYR A 220 0.60 -5.11 26.88
C TYR A 220 1.40 -3.98 26.24
N ARG A 221 0.71 -3.01 25.63
CA ARG A 221 1.34 -1.91 24.90
C ARG A 221 2.14 -0.98 25.81
N THR A 222 1.65 -0.74 27.02
CA THR A 222 2.38 0.02 28.05
C THR A 222 3.64 -0.71 28.50
N ALA A 223 3.57 -2.05 28.64
CA ALA A 223 4.73 -2.88 28.94
C ALA A 223 5.75 -2.84 27.80
N LEU A 224 5.27 -2.93 26.55
CA LEU A 224 6.09 -2.92 25.35
C LEU A 224 6.84 -1.59 25.17
N SER A 225 6.15 -0.45 25.27
CA SER A 225 6.79 0.86 25.14
C SER A 225 7.84 1.10 26.23
N SER A 226 7.57 0.66 27.46
CA SER A 226 8.54 0.69 28.57
C SER A 226 9.77 -0.18 28.31
N TYR A 227 9.59 -1.35 27.69
CA TYR A 227 10.68 -2.26 27.33
C TYR A 227 11.53 -1.73 26.17
N ILE A 228 10.92 -0.99 25.23
CA ILE A 228 11.61 -0.38 24.08
C ILE A 228 12.43 0.85 24.48
N ALA A 229 11.98 1.61 25.49
CA ALA A 229 12.57 2.89 25.86
C ALA A 229 14.13 2.90 26.02
N PRO A 230 14.78 1.90 26.66
CA PRO A 230 16.24 1.86 26.77
C PRO A 230 16.95 1.72 25.42
N TYR A 231 16.38 0.95 24.48
CA TYR A 231 16.94 0.79 23.13
C TYR A 231 16.84 2.10 22.35
N LEU A 232 15.72 2.81 22.48
CA LEU A 232 15.51 4.11 21.87
C LEU A 232 16.46 5.18 22.44
N GLN A 233 16.62 5.24 23.77
CA GLN A 233 17.54 6.16 24.44
C GLN A 233 19.00 5.92 24.04
N ALA A 234 19.38 4.66 23.82
CA ALA A 234 20.70 4.27 23.38
C ALA A 234 20.87 4.26 21.84
N ASN A 235 19.85 4.73 21.08
CA ASN A 235 19.85 4.78 19.62
C ASN A 235 20.25 3.44 19.00
N LYS A 236 19.65 2.36 19.50
CA LYS A 236 19.86 1.00 18.99
C LYS A 236 18.99 0.77 17.75
N PRO A 237 19.35 -0.16 16.85
CA PRO A 237 18.48 -0.51 15.73
C PRO A 237 17.29 -1.35 16.21
N LEU A 238 16.22 -1.31 15.43
CA LEU A 238 15.03 -2.14 15.61
C LEU A 238 14.80 -2.96 14.34
N VAL A 239 14.60 -4.26 14.49
CA VAL A 239 14.21 -5.15 13.38
C VAL A 239 12.83 -5.73 13.67
N LEU A 240 11.90 -5.45 12.76
CA LEU A 240 10.52 -5.91 12.77
C LEU A 240 10.37 -7.06 11.77
N LEU A 241 9.80 -8.16 12.23
CA LEU A 241 9.56 -9.37 11.44
C LEU A 241 8.06 -9.60 11.30
N PRO A 242 7.42 -9.16 10.20
CA PRO A 242 6.02 -9.48 9.92
C PRO A 242 5.84 -10.99 9.68
N ASP A 243 4.70 -11.55 10.10
CA ASP A 243 4.30 -12.94 9.84
C ASP A 243 2.90 -12.98 9.25
N TRP A 244 2.75 -13.69 8.13
CA TRP A 244 1.51 -13.87 7.38
C TRP A 244 1.41 -15.30 6.85
N SER A 245 1.82 -16.27 7.69
CA SER A 245 1.80 -17.69 7.33
C SER A 245 0.92 -18.55 8.25
N GLN A 246 0.24 -17.97 9.23
CA GLN A 246 -0.48 -18.71 10.28
C GLN A 246 -1.64 -19.57 9.72
N ASN A 247 -2.38 -19.07 8.73
CA ASN A 247 -3.44 -19.80 8.02
C ASN A 247 -3.09 -19.99 6.53
N ASN A 248 -1.80 -20.27 6.26
CA ASN A 248 -1.24 -20.51 4.93
C ASN A 248 -1.38 -19.32 3.96
N GLU A 249 -1.54 -18.09 4.44
CA GLU A 249 -1.88 -16.92 3.61
C GLU A 249 -0.76 -16.58 2.61
N SER A 250 0.48 -16.65 3.08
CA SER A 250 1.68 -16.60 2.23
C SER A 250 1.76 -17.71 1.17
N ALA A 251 0.89 -18.72 1.20
CA ALA A 251 0.82 -19.81 0.24
C ALA A 251 -0.36 -19.73 -0.73
N ILE A 252 -1.40 -18.95 -0.42
CA ILE A 252 -2.64 -18.95 -1.19
C ILE A 252 -2.40 -18.24 -2.53
N PRO A 253 -2.68 -18.89 -3.68
CA PRO A 253 -2.50 -18.33 -5.03
C PRO A 253 -3.68 -17.44 -5.49
N ASP A 254 -4.31 -16.75 -4.54
CA ASP A 254 -5.38 -15.80 -4.81
C ASP A 254 -4.85 -14.37 -4.62
N SER A 255 -5.48 -13.41 -5.31
CA SER A 255 -5.23 -11.99 -5.12
C SER A 255 -5.59 -11.51 -3.71
N GLY A 256 -5.06 -10.35 -3.33
CA GLY A 256 -5.47 -9.60 -2.14
C GLY A 256 -4.89 -10.05 -0.80
N PHE A 257 -4.28 -11.24 -0.70
CA PHE A 257 -3.67 -11.67 0.57
C PHE A 257 -2.46 -10.83 0.97
N THR A 258 -1.63 -10.40 0.01
CA THR A 258 -0.47 -9.52 0.26
C THR A 258 -0.91 -8.11 0.68
N GLU A 259 -1.94 -7.57 0.03
CA GLU A 259 -2.51 -6.26 0.38
C GLU A 259 -3.21 -6.30 1.74
N GLY A 260 -3.97 -7.35 2.03
CA GLY A 260 -4.60 -7.55 3.35
C GLY A 260 -3.57 -7.73 4.47
N ALA A 261 -2.44 -8.38 4.18
CA ALA A 261 -1.29 -8.45 5.09
C ALA A 261 -0.64 -7.07 5.27
N ALA A 262 -0.41 -6.35 4.18
CA ALA A 262 0.17 -5.01 4.21
C ALA A 262 -0.68 -4.01 4.98
N ASP A 263 -2.01 -4.05 4.84
CA ASP A 263 -2.94 -3.20 5.57
C ASP A 263 -2.88 -3.46 7.08
N SER A 264 -2.83 -4.74 7.45
CA SER A 264 -2.72 -5.17 8.86
C SER A 264 -1.38 -4.76 9.48
N PHE A 265 -0.28 -4.98 8.74
CA PHE A 265 1.06 -4.58 9.19
C PHE A 265 1.21 -3.06 9.27
N PHE A 266 0.66 -2.32 8.31
CA PHE A 266 0.60 -0.87 8.36
C PHE A 266 -0.15 -0.39 9.61
N ALA A 267 -1.34 -0.93 9.88
CA ALA A 267 -2.11 -0.58 11.08
C ALA A 267 -1.34 -0.86 12.38
N SER A 268 -0.59 -1.96 12.43
CA SER A 268 0.25 -2.29 13.59
C SER A 268 1.54 -1.48 13.69
N LEU A 269 2.09 -0.99 12.57
CA LEU A 269 3.17 -0.01 12.58
C LEU A 269 2.69 1.33 13.12
N VAL A 270 1.51 1.80 12.69
CA VAL A 270 0.88 3.04 13.19
C VAL A 270 0.64 2.95 14.70
N GLN A 271 0.09 1.83 15.17
CA GLN A 271 -0.11 1.61 16.60
C GLN A 271 1.21 1.60 17.38
N LEU A 272 2.24 0.93 16.88
CA LEU A 272 3.56 0.92 17.51
C LEU A 272 4.15 2.33 17.57
N ASP A 273 4.07 3.08 16.48
CA ASP A 273 4.56 4.46 16.39
C ASP A 273 3.83 5.39 17.36
N GLN A 274 2.50 5.27 17.47
CA GLN A 274 1.68 6.00 18.44
C GLN A 274 2.08 5.68 19.89
N SER A 275 2.37 4.41 20.20
CA SER A 275 2.88 4.02 21.52
C SER A 275 4.28 4.58 21.84
N LEU A 276 4.99 5.06 20.82
CA LEU A 276 6.34 5.61 20.88
C LEU A 276 6.39 7.10 20.51
N GLY A 277 5.32 7.83 20.80
CA GLY A 277 5.24 9.30 20.71
C GLY A 277 4.55 9.85 19.47
N GLY A 278 4.03 8.99 18.59
CA GLY A 278 3.16 9.38 17.50
C GLY A 278 1.76 9.73 17.99
N GLY A 279 0.95 10.34 17.12
CA GLY A 279 -0.38 10.82 17.50
C GLY A 279 -1.31 11.03 16.30
N ALA A 280 -2.60 11.03 16.60
CA ALA A 280 -3.68 11.28 15.66
C ALA A 280 -4.80 11.96 16.45
N ASN A 281 -4.95 13.27 16.29
CA ASN A 281 -5.91 14.09 17.03
C ASN A 281 -6.38 15.27 16.18
N PHE A 282 -7.46 15.92 16.57
CA PHE A 282 -7.87 17.21 16.02
C PHE A 282 -7.17 18.34 16.79
N ASP A 283 -6.71 19.37 16.08
CA ASP A 283 -6.16 20.58 16.68
C ASP A 283 -7.27 21.50 17.22
N SER A 284 -6.88 22.65 17.79
CA SER A 284 -7.84 23.64 18.32
C SER A 284 -8.74 24.29 17.26
N GLN A 285 -8.42 24.09 15.98
CA GLN A 285 -9.13 24.60 14.82
C GLN A 285 -9.97 23.50 14.14
N GLY A 286 -10.03 22.30 14.72
CA GLY A 286 -10.78 21.17 14.18
C GLY A 286 -10.12 20.50 12.97
N ASN A 287 -8.85 20.83 12.66
CA ASN A 287 -8.12 20.12 11.61
C ASN A 287 -7.56 18.82 12.16
N PHE A 288 -7.65 17.76 11.38
CA PHE A 288 -7.05 16.49 11.76
C PHE A 288 -5.52 16.54 11.59
N VAL A 289 -4.79 16.29 12.67
CA VAL A 289 -3.33 16.32 12.71
C VAL A 289 -2.77 14.94 13.06
N ARG A 290 -1.91 14.43 12.18
CA ARG A 290 -1.07 13.25 12.44
C ARG A 290 0.32 13.71 12.87
N SER A 291 0.85 13.15 13.96
CA SER A 291 2.23 13.34 14.37
C SER A 291 2.98 12.00 14.34
N GLN A 292 4.23 12.03 13.85
CA GLN A 292 5.11 10.87 13.79
C GLN A 292 5.80 10.63 15.14
N GLY A 293 5.81 9.38 15.58
CA GLY A 293 6.56 8.88 16.72
C GLY A 293 7.96 8.40 16.35
N ALA A 294 8.58 7.66 17.25
CA ALA A 294 9.96 7.21 17.08
C ALA A 294 10.15 6.26 15.88
N ILE A 295 9.14 5.49 15.47
CA ILE A 295 9.28 4.55 14.35
C ILE A 295 9.40 5.34 13.05
N PHE A 296 8.43 6.19 12.75
CA PHE A 296 8.41 6.94 11.48
C PHE A 296 9.42 8.09 11.44
N ASN A 297 9.86 8.61 12.59
CA ASN A 297 10.95 9.59 12.66
C ASN A 297 12.35 8.98 12.47
N SER A 298 12.49 7.66 12.52
CA SER A 298 13.75 6.95 12.28
C SER A 298 13.93 6.65 10.79
N PRO A 299 15.16 6.45 10.31
CA PRO A 299 15.39 5.85 8.99
C PRO A 299 14.68 4.50 8.88
N LEU A 300 13.93 4.30 7.79
CA LEU A 300 13.15 3.09 7.54
C LEU A 300 13.79 2.27 6.42
N HIS A 301 13.93 0.96 6.63
CA HIS A 301 14.45 0.05 5.61
C HIS A 301 13.53 -1.17 5.48
N PHE A 302 12.83 -1.27 4.36
CA PHE A 302 11.97 -2.40 4.05
C PHE A 302 12.73 -3.42 3.19
N VAL A 303 12.96 -4.61 3.72
CA VAL A 303 13.62 -5.73 3.02
C VAL A 303 12.61 -6.83 2.82
N GLY A 304 12.21 -7.07 1.57
CA GLY A 304 11.22 -8.10 1.22
C GLY A 304 11.88 -9.24 0.48
N PHE A 305 11.47 -10.48 0.75
CA PHE A 305 11.87 -11.65 -0.01
C PHE A 305 10.66 -12.29 -0.72
N SER A 306 10.79 -12.65 -2.00
CA SER A 306 9.71 -13.30 -2.77
C SER A 306 8.40 -12.51 -2.65
N ARG A 307 7.26 -13.11 -2.29
CA ARG A 307 5.97 -12.41 -2.11
C ARG A 307 6.03 -11.32 -1.02
N GLY A 308 6.96 -11.39 -0.07
CA GLY A 308 7.20 -10.34 0.92
C GLY A 308 7.65 -9.01 0.31
N THR A 309 8.15 -9.03 -0.94
CA THR A 309 8.43 -7.80 -1.70
C THR A 309 7.16 -7.03 -2.07
N VAL A 310 6.07 -7.74 -2.38
CA VAL A 310 4.75 -7.15 -2.67
C VAL A 310 4.20 -6.53 -1.39
N VAL A 311 4.16 -7.31 -0.31
CA VAL A 311 3.72 -6.83 1.02
C VAL A 311 4.46 -5.56 1.43
N ASN A 312 5.78 -5.51 1.28
CA ASN A 312 6.55 -4.31 1.60
C ASN A 312 6.22 -3.12 0.68
N SER A 313 6.08 -3.33 -0.63
CA SER A 313 5.69 -2.28 -1.56
C SER A 313 4.35 -1.65 -1.15
N GLU A 314 3.38 -2.48 -0.78
CA GLU A 314 2.05 -2.07 -0.32
C GLU A 314 2.06 -1.33 1.04
N ILE A 315 2.90 -1.76 1.99
CA ILE A 315 3.10 -1.03 3.25
C ILE A 315 3.69 0.35 2.97
N ILE A 316 4.70 0.44 2.09
CA ILE A 316 5.39 1.69 1.77
C ILE A 316 4.45 2.70 1.14
N GLN A 317 3.52 2.27 0.28
CA GLN A 317 2.52 3.13 -0.34
C GLN A 317 1.60 3.77 0.73
N ARG A 318 1.12 2.96 1.68
CA ARG A 318 0.28 3.39 2.82
C ARG A 318 1.05 4.33 3.75
N VAL A 319 2.28 3.97 4.12
CA VAL A 319 3.17 4.84 4.93
C VAL A 319 3.40 6.17 4.23
N GLY A 320 3.68 6.19 2.93
CA GLY A 320 3.87 7.42 2.17
C GLY A 320 2.64 8.30 2.08
N THR A 321 1.46 7.69 2.05
CA THR A 321 0.19 8.40 1.92
C THR A 321 -0.24 9.05 3.24
N TYR A 322 -0.11 8.33 4.36
CA TYR A 322 -0.56 8.83 5.66
C TYR A 322 0.55 9.52 6.48
N PHE A 323 1.82 9.23 6.19
CA PHE A 323 3.00 9.78 6.87
C PHE A 323 4.06 10.16 5.81
N PRO A 324 3.84 11.21 5.01
CA PRO A 324 4.70 11.55 3.87
C PRO A 324 6.16 11.84 4.26
N LEU A 325 6.41 12.23 5.52
CA LEU A 325 7.74 12.49 6.04
C LEU A 325 8.37 11.26 6.74
N ALA A 326 7.71 10.11 6.75
CA ALA A 326 8.25 8.87 7.31
C ALA A 326 9.63 8.53 6.71
N GLY A 327 10.50 8.01 7.57
CA GLY A 327 11.93 7.87 7.31
C GLY A 327 12.77 9.01 7.89
N GLY A 328 12.15 9.97 8.60
CA GLY A 328 12.83 11.13 9.16
C GLY A 328 11.88 12.10 9.87
N LYS A 329 12.42 13.19 10.42
CA LYS A 329 11.65 14.27 11.05
C LYS A 329 11.30 15.38 10.06
N GLU A 330 10.21 16.08 10.32
CA GLU A 330 9.87 17.32 9.61
C GLU A 330 11.02 18.34 9.70
N ASN A 331 11.34 18.99 8.58
CA ASN A 331 12.48 19.90 8.43
C ASN A 331 13.87 19.29 8.71
N SER A 332 13.96 17.96 8.84
CA SER A 332 15.24 17.26 8.81
C SER A 332 15.81 17.31 7.40
N LEU A 333 17.09 17.70 7.26
CA LEU A 333 17.85 17.46 6.04
C LEU A 333 18.00 15.96 5.72
N PHE A 334 17.63 15.09 6.68
CA PHE A 334 17.92 13.66 6.69
C PHE A 334 16.62 12.88 6.85
N ARG A 335 16.09 12.42 5.72
CA ARG A 335 14.98 11.48 5.59
C ARG A 335 15.47 10.31 4.75
N ASP A 336 15.26 9.09 5.21
CA ASP A 336 15.56 7.89 4.46
C ASP A 336 14.46 6.82 4.64
N LEU A 337 13.81 6.48 3.52
CA LEU A 337 12.89 5.36 3.39
C LEU A 337 13.41 4.48 2.25
N GLN A 338 14.12 3.43 2.63
CA GLN A 338 14.77 2.51 1.73
C GLN A 338 13.91 1.28 1.45
N MET A 339 13.96 0.78 0.21
CA MET A 339 13.30 -0.44 -0.24
C MET A 339 14.32 -1.40 -0.86
N THR A 340 14.45 -2.60 -0.32
CA THR A 340 15.26 -3.69 -0.88
C THR A 340 14.38 -4.86 -1.26
N THR A 341 14.47 -5.28 -2.53
CA THR A 341 13.75 -6.45 -3.03
C THR A 341 14.70 -7.61 -3.30
N LEU A 342 14.46 -8.72 -2.59
CA LEU A 342 15.20 -9.96 -2.72
C LEU A 342 14.31 -10.97 -3.47
N ASP A 343 14.72 -11.32 -4.68
CA ASP A 343 14.06 -12.33 -5.50
C ASP A 343 12.54 -12.10 -5.64
N PRO A 344 12.09 -10.92 -6.10
CA PRO A 344 10.68 -10.53 -6.08
C PRO A 344 9.79 -11.49 -6.88
N HIS A 345 8.59 -11.77 -6.36
CA HIS A 345 7.66 -12.76 -6.88
C HIS A 345 6.23 -12.20 -7.05
N ASP A 346 5.96 -11.58 -8.19
CA ASP A 346 4.67 -10.95 -8.56
C ASP A 346 4.30 -11.18 -10.04
N PHE A 347 4.69 -12.32 -10.61
CA PHE A 347 4.50 -12.66 -12.02
C PHE A 347 4.19 -14.14 -12.23
N ASP A 348 3.65 -14.48 -13.41
CA ASP A 348 3.33 -15.85 -13.80
C ASP A 348 4.58 -16.72 -14.01
N GLN A 349 4.59 -17.89 -13.39
CA GLN A 349 5.63 -18.90 -13.37
C GLN A 349 5.05 -20.29 -13.71
N PRO A 350 4.94 -20.64 -15.00
CA PRO A 350 4.43 -21.95 -15.41
C PRO A 350 5.19 -23.15 -14.82
N SER A 351 6.45 -22.94 -14.42
CA SER A 351 7.27 -23.95 -13.72
C SER A 351 6.76 -24.33 -12.33
N PHE A 352 5.86 -23.51 -11.79
CA PHE A 352 5.26 -23.65 -10.47
C PHE A 352 3.84 -24.24 -10.50
N SER A 353 3.39 -24.70 -11.68
CA SER A 353 2.16 -25.47 -11.83
C SER A 353 2.30 -26.87 -11.25
N VAL A 354 1.88 -27.05 -10.00
CA VAL A 354 1.88 -28.35 -9.30
C VAL A 354 0.53 -29.04 -9.46
N GLN A 355 0.50 -30.22 -10.06
CA GLN A 355 -0.70 -31.07 -10.10
C GLN A 355 -0.77 -31.97 -8.86
N LEU A 356 -1.85 -31.86 -8.08
CA LEU A 356 -2.08 -32.67 -6.89
C LEU A 356 -3.15 -33.76 -7.15
N PRO A 357 -2.94 -35.00 -6.68
CA PRO A 357 -3.96 -36.05 -6.76
C PRO A 357 -5.24 -35.62 -6.05
N PHE A 358 -6.39 -35.79 -6.71
CA PHE A 358 -7.74 -35.50 -6.20
C PHE A 358 -8.07 -34.03 -5.89
N LEU A 359 -7.08 -33.14 -5.71
CA LEU A 359 -7.26 -31.71 -5.42
C LEU A 359 -7.14 -30.80 -6.65
N GLY A 360 -6.63 -31.32 -7.78
CA GLY A 360 -6.44 -30.54 -8.99
C GLY A 360 -5.10 -29.80 -9.03
N GLU A 361 -4.99 -28.77 -9.86
CA GLU A 361 -3.79 -27.93 -9.93
C GLU A 361 -3.75 -27.00 -8.72
N ALA A 362 -2.60 -26.92 -8.05
CA ALA A 362 -2.40 -26.07 -6.87
C ALA A 362 -2.41 -24.57 -7.20
N GLY A 363 -2.33 -24.20 -8.48
CA GLY A 363 -2.48 -22.82 -8.95
C GLY A 363 -1.31 -21.88 -8.63
N PHE A 364 -0.19 -22.38 -8.11
CA PHE A 364 0.92 -21.52 -7.70
C PHE A 364 1.64 -20.81 -8.87
N ALA A 365 1.34 -21.14 -10.13
CA ALA A 365 1.93 -20.46 -11.28
C ALA A 365 1.66 -18.95 -11.27
N ASP A 366 0.48 -18.49 -10.88
CA ASP A 366 0.19 -17.05 -10.77
C ASP A 366 -0.61 -16.77 -9.50
N PHE A 367 -0.03 -15.98 -8.59
CA PHE A 367 -0.65 -15.54 -7.35
C PHE A 367 -1.54 -14.31 -7.53
N ARG A 368 -1.62 -13.74 -8.75
CA ARG A 368 -2.41 -12.53 -9.05
C ARG A 368 -2.09 -11.36 -8.12
N GLU A 369 -0.79 -11.15 -7.91
CA GLU A 369 -0.27 -10.14 -6.99
C GLU A 369 -0.19 -8.75 -7.62
N PRO A 370 -0.43 -7.69 -6.82
CA PRO A 370 -0.05 -6.33 -7.19
C PRO A 370 1.40 -6.27 -7.66
N LYS A 371 1.66 -5.40 -8.62
CA LYS A 371 3.02 -5.27 -9.15
C LYS A 371 3.86 -4.44 -8.20
N VAL A 372 5.03 -4.95 -7.82
CA VAL A 372 6.01 -4.22 -6.98
C VAL A 372 6.40 -2.91 -7.66
N GLN A 373 6.16 -1.78 -6.98
CA GLN A 373 6.53 -0.44 -7.43
C GLN A 373 7.58 0.20 -6.52
N VAL A 374 8.35 1.14 -7.09
CA VAL A 374 9.17 2.08 -6.32
C VAL A 374 8.44 3.42 -6.28
N TRP A 375 7.80 3.67 -5.14
CA TRP A 375 6.91 4.81 -4.91
C TRP A 375 7.65 6.13 -4.72
N LYS A 376 6.95 7.26 -4.91
CA LYS A 376 7.47 8.63 -4.81
C LYS A 376 8.12 8.97 -3.48
N ASN A 377 7.70 8.32 -2.40
CA ASN A 377 8.28 8.49 -1.08
C ASN A 377 9.60 7.70 -0.88
N VAL A 378 9.95 6.73 -1.74
CA VAL A 378 11.18 5.93 -1.59
C VAL A 378 12.42 6.76 -1.94
N THR A 379 13.36 6.84 -0.99
CA THR A 379 14.61 7.63 -1.15
C THR A 379 15.72 6.82 -1.82
N PHE A 380 15.74 5.50 -1.61
CA PHE A 380 16.68 4.60 -2.26
C PHE A 380 16.04 3.21 -2.45
N ALA A 381 16.21 2.63 -3.63
CA ALA A 381 15.72 1.30 -3.95
C ALA A 381 16.80 0.43 -4.60
N ASP A 382 16.98 -0.78 -4.10
CA ASP A 382 17.86 -1.78 -4.69
C ASP A 382 17.17 -3.14 -4.85
N ASN A 383 17.55 -3.85 -5.91
CA ASN A 383 16.96 -5.14 -6.26
C ASN A 383 18.03 -6.20 -6.52
N TYR A 384 17.88 -7.36 -5.89
CA TYR A 384 18.78 -8.51 -6.02
C TYR A 384 17.98 -9.73 -6.45
N TYR A 385 18.37 -10.38 -7.56
CA TYR A 385 17.56 -11.46 -8.14
C TYR A 385 18.39 -12.52 -8.87
N GLN A 386 17.81 -13.71 -8.98
CA GLN A 386 18.28 -14.77 -9.86
C GLN A 386 17.21 -15.16 -10.89
N THR A 387 17.61 -15.41 -12.13
CA THR A 387 16.72 -15.91 -13.20
C THR A 387 16.46 -17.41 -13.10
N VAL A 388 15.31 -17.83 -13.63
CA VAL A 388 14.89 -19.24 -13.74
C VAL A 388 15.87 -20.06 -14.60
N PRO A 389 16.19 -21.31 -14.24
CA PRO A 389 16.88 -22.25 -15.11
C PRO A 389 16.11 -22.56 -16.40
N ARG A 390 16.84 -23.03 -17.43
CA ARG A 390 16.28 -23.61 -18.66
C ARG A 390 15.43 -24.86 -18.33
N LEU A 391 14.12 -24.79 -18.56
CA LEU A 391 13.18 -25.93 -18.44
C LEU A 391 12.93 -26.65 -19.78
N ASP A 392 13.62 -26.25 -20.84
CA ASP A 392 13.37 -26.63 -22.24
C ASP A 392 14.15 -27.88 -22.71
N GLN A 393 14.91 -28.56 -21.85
CA GLN A 393 15.76 -29.70 -22.24
C GLN A 393 15.34 -31.06 -21.68
N GLY A 394 14.10 -31.52 -21.94
CA GLY A 394 13.77 -32.95 -21.93
C GLY A 394 13.95 -33.74 -20.62
N ILE A 395 14.23 -33.07 -19.49
CA ILE A 395 14.20 -33.65 -18.15
C ILE A 395 12.72 -33.76 -17.74
N PRO A 396 12.24 -34.88 -17.16
CA PRO A 396 10.88 -34.98 -16.65
C PRO A 396 10.60 -33.76 -15.76
N GLN A 397 9.46 -33.10 -15.98
CA GLN A 397 9.02 -31.94 -15.21
C GLN A 397 8.92 -32.31 -13.73
N ILE A 398 10.01 -32.14 -12.98
CA ILE A 398 9.98 -32.15 -11.52
C ILE A 398 9.49 -30.75 -11.14
N PRO A 399 8.30 -30.61 -10.53
CA PRO A 399 7.80 -29.31 -10.12
C PRO A 399 8.80 -28.68 -9.15
N THR A 400 9.17 -27.41 -9.38
CA THR A 400 9.90 -26.67 -8.34
C THR A 400 8.88 -26.32 -7.23
N LEU A 401 9.32 -26.32 -5.97
CA LEU A 401 8.49 -25.93 -4.80
C LEU A 401 8.92 -24.59 -4.20
N THR A 402 9.80 -23.87 -4.91
CA THR A 402 10.16 -22.48 -4.62
C THR A 402 9.80 -21.56 -5.79
N PRO A 403 9.27 -20.36 -5.51
CA PRO A 403 9.07 -19.33 -6.51
C PRO A 403 10.41 -18.78 -6.98
N ALA A 404 10.50 -18.46 -8.27
CA ALA A 404 11.72 -17.91 -8.85
C ALA A 404 11.77 -16.37 -8.87
N GLY A 405 12.97 -15.81 -9.00
CA GLY A 405 13.17 -14.38 -9.17
C GLY A 405 12.73 -13.82 -10.52
N ARG A 406 12.34 -12.54 -10.51
CA ARG A 406 11.90 -11.77 -11.68
C ARG A 406 13.06 -11.29 -12.56
N ASP A 407 13.02 -11.53 -13.87
CA ASP A 407 14.04 -11.04 -14.83
C ASP A 407 13.78 -9.60 -15.31
N ILE A 408 14.59 -8.59 -14.98
CA ILE A 408 14.26 -7.17 -15.31
C ILE A 408 14.65 -6.78 -16.75
N PRO A 409 13.73 -6.25 -17.59
CA PRO A 409 14.02 -5.93 -18.99
C PRO A 409 14.76 -4.59 -19.07
N ASN A 410 15.73 -4.46 -19.99
CA ASN A 410 16.59 -3.29 -20.25
C ASN A 410 17.90 -3.18 -19.45
N LEU A 411 18.40 -4.26 -18.85
CA LEU A 411 19.84 -4.31 -18.54
C LEU A 411 20.61 -4.40 -19.86
N SER A 412 21.24 -3.29 -20.25
CA SER A 412 22.07 -3.15 -21.46
C SER A 412 23.14 -4.26 -21.51
N GLY A 413 22.89 -5.27 -22.33
CA GLY A 413 23.82 -6.36 -22.65
C GLY A 413 23.51 -6.90 -24.05
N PRO A 414 24.44 -7.63 -24.70
CA PRO A 414 24.41 -7.86 -26.14
C PRO A 414 23.23 -8.67 -26.70
N ASP A 415 22.35 -9.21 -25.87
CA ASP A 415 21.25 -10.09 -26.29
C ASP A 415 19.90 -9.37 -26.36
N ALA A 416 19.91 -8.13 -26.85
CA ALA A 416 18.70 -7.50 -27.36
C ALA A 416 18.36 -8.12 -28.73
N LEU A 417 17.85 -9.36 -28.75
CA LEU A 417 17.04 -9.97 -29.82
C LEU A 417 16.74 -11.45 -29.48
N ARG A 418 15.49 -11.74 -29.10
CA ARG A 418 14.61 -12.85 -29.58
C ARG A 418 13.48 -13.17 -28.60
N THR A 419 12.39 -12.43 -28.77
CA THR A 419 10.96 -12.81 -28.68
C THR A 419 10.51 -14.00 -27.80
N GLU A 420 9.62 -13.65 -26.87
CA GLU A 420 8.54 -14.40 -26.20
C GLU A 420 8.70 -14.77 -24.70
N ILE A 421 7.69 -14.29 -23.95
CA ILE A 421 7.47 -14.25 -22.48
C ILE A 421 8.31 -13.17 -21.76
N ARG A 422 7.72 -11.98 -21.59
CA ARG A 422 8.33 -10.83 -20.91
C ARG A 422 8.15 -10.95 -19.38
N ALA A 423 9.06 -11.63 -18.69
CA ALA A 423 9.26 -11.47 -17.25
C ALA A 423 9.98 -10.14 -16.97
N GLY A 424 9.72 -9.50 -15.81
CA GLY A 424 10.40 -8.27 -15.39
C GLY A 424 9.59 -7.22 -14.65
N LEU A 425 10.21 -6.48 -13.70
CA LEU A 425 9.56 -5.40 -12.91
C LEU A 425 8.82 -4.47 -13.89
N LYS A 426 7.49 -4.47 -13.78
CA LYS A 426 6.60 -3.77 -14.71
C LYS A 426 6.28 -2.44 -14.07
N PHE A 427 6.98 -1.41 -14.53
CA PHE A 427 6.72 -0.06 -14.11
C PHE A 427 5.81 0.66 -15.10
N PRO A 428 4.95 1.57 -14.62
CA PRO A 428 4.19 2.45 -15.49
C PRO A 428 5.12 3.39 -16.26
N ARG A 429 4.57 4.06 -17.26
CA ARG A 429 5.27 5.08 -18.04
C ARG A 429 4.55 6.41 -17.92
N ASN A 430 5.30 7.50 -17.92
CA ASN A 430 4.73 8.85 -17.99
C ASN A 430 4.16 9.15 -19.38
N SER A 431 3.54 10.32 -19.55
CA SER A 431 2.96 10.79 -20.81
C SER A 431 3.97 10.89 -21.97
N ALA A 432 5.26 11.06 -21.66
CA ALA A 432 6.36 11.04 -22.64
C ALA A 432 6.83 9.62 -23.01
N GLY A 433 6.27 8.58 -22.38
CA GLY A 433 6.64 7.18 -22.61
C GLY A 433 7.88 6.72 -21.84
N GLU A 434 8.39 7.50 -20.90
CA GLU A 434 9.55 7.15 -20.05
C GLU A 434 9.10 6.25 -18.90
N LEU A 435 9.94 5.30 -18.49
CA LEU A 435 9.63 4.41 -17.35
C LEU A 435 9.64 5.21 -16.04
N LEU A 436 8.67 4.95 -15.17
CA LEU A 436 8.67 5.39 -13.79
C LEU A 436 9.28 4.33 -12.86
N GLY A 437 9.61 4.68 -11.61
CA GLY A 437 9.82 3.72 -10.52
C GLY A 437 11.00 2.75 -10.66
N LYS A 438 11.98 2.99 -11.52
CA LYS A 438 13.14 2.09 -11.64
C LYS A 438 13.96 2.08 -10.34
N PRO A 439 14.42 0.92 -9.82
CA PRO A 439 15.37 0.87 -8.71
C PRO A 439 16.68 1.61 -9.03
N ASP A 440 17.30 2.21 -8.02
CA ASP A 440 18.60 2.90 -8.13
C ASP A 440 19.72 1.93 -8.46
N GLU A 441 19.67 0.73 -7.87
CA GLU A 441 20.61 -0.34 -8.13
C GLU A 441 19.88 -1.64 -8.44
N THR A 442 20.45 -2.44 -9.33
CA THR A 442 19.89 -3.75 -9.68
C THR A 442 21.03 -4.71 -9.92
N VAL A 443 21.15 -5.70 -9.04
CA VAL A 443 22.22 -6.70 -9.07
C VAL A 443 21.65 -8.05 -9.45
N PHE A 444 22.20 -8.60 -10.51
CA PHE A 444 21.88 -9.92 -11.00
C PHE A 444 22.84 -10.95 -10.42
N LEU A 445 22.32 -11.97 -9.73
CA LEU A 445 23.14 -12.93 -8.97
C LEU A 445 23.41 -14.24 -9.74
N GLY A 446 22.53 -14.74 -10.62
CA GLY A 446 22.57 -16.14 -11.15
C GLY A 446 22.60 -16.32 -12.67
N THR A 447 22.10 -17.43 -13.25
CA THR A 447 22.30 -17.78 -14.68
C THR A 447 21.18 -17.31 -15.61
N ARG A 448 21.51 -16.45 -16.58
CA ARG A 448 20.60 -15.85 -17.58
C ARG A 448 19.90 -16.89 -18.46
N ARG A 449 18.71 -16.54 -18.97
CA ARG A 449 17.99 -17.34 -19.96
C ARG A 449 18.91 -17.60 -21.16
N ASN A 450 19.08 -18.87 -21.53
CA ASN A 450 19.88 -19.33 -22.66
C ASN A 450 21.41 -19.28 -22.54
N ALA A 451 22.01 -18.84 -21.44
CA ALA A 451 23.46 -18.93 -21.25
C ALA A 451 23.88 -20.36 -20.86
N ASP A 452 24.90 -20.92 -21.54
CA ASP A 452 25.58 -22.14 -21.12
C ASP A 452 26.69 -21.77 -20.13
N GLY A 453 26.65 -22.34 -18.92
CA GLY A 453 27.73 -22.21 -17.94
C GLY A 453 27.66 -21.01 -16.98
N TYR A 454 28.69 -20.92 -16.14
CA TYR A 454 28.84 -20.02 -14.97
C TYR A 454 29.34 -18.61 -15.32
N GLU A 455 29.48 -18.29 -16.60
CA GLU A 455 30.38 -17.22 -17.07
C GLU A 455 30.02 -15.80 -16.57
N ASN A 456 28.76 -15.58 -16.14
CA ASN A 456 28.25 -14.29 -15.66
C ASN A 456 27.51 -14.37 -14.31
N SER A 457 27.60 -15.49 -13.58
CA SER A 457 26.90 -15.68 -12.30
C SER A 457 27.80 -15.40 -11.10
N LEU A 458 27.22 -14.96 -9.98
CA LEU A 458 27.95 -14.86 -8.72
C LEU A 458 28.24 -16.25 -8.15
N PRO A 459 29.31 -16.39 -7.35
CA PRO A 459 29.58 -17.61 -6.60
C PRO A 459 28.34 -18.06 -5.81
N GLY A 460 27.97 -19.33 -5.92
CA GLY A 460 26.84 -19.96 -5.24
C GLY A 460 25.57 -19.95 -6.05
N PHE A 461 25.53 -19.20 -7.14
CA PHE A 461 24.36 -19.09 -8.00
C PHE A 461 24.61 -19.91 -9.28
N THR A 462 24.12 -21.16 -9.26
CA THR A 462 24.36 -22.18 -10.30
C THR A 462 23.07 -22.52 -11.05
N LYS A 463 23.12 -23.42 -12.06
CA LYS A 463 21.90 -24.12 -12.51
C LYS A 463 21.26 -24.83 -11.29
N ASP A 464 19.95 -24.79 -11.20
CA ASP A 464 19.14 -25.32 -10.07
C ASP A 464 19.50 -26.77 -9.73
N ASP A 465 19.62 -27.02 -8.43
CA ASP A 465 20.00 -28.28 -7.81
C ASP A 465 18.83 -29.24 -7.57
N LEU A 466 17.65 -28.93 -8.14
CA LEU A 466 16.36 -29.58 -7.92
C LEU A 466 15.84 -29.34 -6.50
N ALA A 467 14.53 -29.07 -6.40
CA ALA A 467 13.80 -28.75 -5.17
C ALA A 467 13.99 -27.32 -4.59
N GLY A 468 14.60 -26.38 -5.32
CA GLY A 468 14.48 -24.96 -5.01
C GLY A 468 15.50 -24.38 -4.04
N GLY A 469 16.60 -25.09 -3.78
CA GLY A 469 17.70 -24.59 -2.94
C GLY A 469 18.29 -23.28 -3.45
N THR A 470 18.24 -23.01 -4.76
CA THR A 470 18.82 -21.81 -5.38
C THR A 470 18.18 -20.47 -5.00
N HIS A 471 16.88 -20.40 -4.74
CA HIS A 471 16.20 -19.12 -4.46
C HIS A 471 16.39 -18.64 -3.02
N GLY A 472 16.49 -19.57 -2.06
CA GLY A 472 16.94 -19.27 -0.70
C GLY A 472 18.35 -18.68 -0.65
N ARG A 473 19.19 -18.91 -1.67
CA ARG A 473 20.57 -18.38 -1.74
C ARG A 473 20.62 -16.86 -1.87
N VAL A 474 19.61 -16.23 -2.46
CA VAL A 474 19.54 -14.75 -2.54
C VAL A 474 19.44 -14.15 -1.13
N LEU A 475 18.59 -14.75 -0.29
CA LEU A 475 18.40 -14.35 1.10
C LEU A 475 19.66 -14.60 1.92
N THR A 476 20.26 -15.80 1.82
CA THR A 476 21.47 -16.13 2.59
C THR A 476 22.69 -15.34 2.11
N TRP A 477 22.80 -15.03 0.81
CA TRP A 477 23.78 -14.11 0.26
C TRP A 477 23.63 -12.72 0.87
N TYR A 478 22.41 -12.15 0.86
CA TYR A 478 22.17 -10.82 1.40
C TYR A 478 22.45 -10.77 2.91
N ALA A 479 22.05 -11.80 3.67
CA ALA A 479 22.42 -11.95 5.08
C ALA A 479 23.96 -11.97 5.28
N GLY A 480 24.69 -12.65 4.40
CA GLY A 480 26.15 -12.61 4.36
C GLY A 480 26.75 -11.26 3.98
N THR A 481 25.99 -10.34 3.38
CA THR A 481 26.42 -8.94 3.20
C THR A 481 26.15 -8.08 4.43
N ALA A 482 25.17 -8.46 5.25
CA ALA A 482 24.83 -7.78 6.50
C ALA A 482 25.76 -8.16 7.66
N ASP A 483 26.24 -9.41 7.69
CA ASP A 483 27.24 -9.90 8.62
C ASP A 483 28.37 -10.60 7.88
N LEU A 484 29.49 -9.88 7.74
CA LEU A 484 30.67 -10.33 7.03
C LEU A 484 31.41 -11.47 7.73
N GLY A 485 31.11 -11.77 9.00
CA GLY A 485 31.63 -12.92 9.73
C GLY A 485 30.79 -14.19 9.55
N LEU A 486 29.60 -14.09 8.95
CA LEU A 486 28.70 -15.22 8.79
C LEU A 486 29.26 -16.23 7.77
N THR A 487 29.59 -17.44 8.19
CA THR A 487 30.26 -18.46 7.35
C THR A 487 29.32 -19.56 6.85
N GLU A 488 28.28 -19.89 7.61
CA GLU A 488 27.30 -20.91 7.26
C GLU A 488 25.90 -20.57 7.77
N TYR A 489 24.88 -21.03 7.04
CA TYR A 489 23.48 -20.83 7.40
C TYR A 489 22.85 -22.14 7.88
N ARG A 490 23.00 -22.49 9.17
CA ARG A 490 22.40 -23.74 9.70
C ARG A 490 20.91 -23.55 9.96
N GLN A 491 20.05 -24.26 9.23
CA GLN A 491 18.59 -24.16 9.39
C GLN A 491 18.07 -24.71 10.74
N ASN A 492 18.81 -25.58 11.45
CA ASN A 492 18.50 -26.06 12.80
C ASN A 492 19.74 -26.63 13.52
N SER A 493 19.69 -26.79 14.85
CA SER A 493 20.74 -27.40 15.67
C SER A 493 20.91 -28.92 15.47
N SER A 494 20.07 -29.57 14.64
CA SER A 494 20.23 -30.97 14.27
C SER A 494 21.31 -31.11 13.19
N SER A 495 22.38 -31.84 13.51
CA SER A 495 23.59 -32.02 12.69
C SER A 495 23.41 -32.84 11.39
N THR A 496 22.19 -33.02 10.89
CA THR A 496 21.87 -33.99 9.83
C THR A 496 21.18 -33.40 8.59
N GLN A 497 20.87 -32.11 8.58
CA GLN A 497 20.31 -31.42 7.40
C GLN A 497 21.45 -30.76 6.59
N PRO A 498 21.35 -30.67 5.25
CA PRO A 498 22.31 -29.93 4.43
C PRO A 498 22.41 -28.49 4.91
N VAL A 499 23.64 -28.00 5.06
CA VAL A 499 23.93 -26.61 5.41
C VAL A 499 23.91 -25.80 4.12
N ASP A 500 23.14 -24.72 4.05
CA ASP A 500 23.25 -23.77 2.95
C ASP A 500 24.50 -22.90 3.20
N PRO A 501 25.58 -23.06 2.41
CA PRO A 501 26.78 -22.24 2.59
C PRO A 501 26.49 -20.81 2.11
N ILE A 502 27.05 -19.82 2.82
CA ILE A 502 26.94 -18.43 2.42
C ILE A 502 27.92 -18.19 1.28
N SER A 503 27.40 -18.17 0.05
CA SER A 503 28.23 -17.98 -1.14
C SER A 503 28.21 -16.52 -1.57
N ARG A 504 29.02 -15.67 -0.91
CA ARG A 504 29.08 -14.22 -1.19
C ARG A 504 30.31 -13.81 -1.99
N ARG A 505 31.37 -14.62 -1.94
CA ARG A 505 32.61 -14.48 -2.72
C ARG A 505 33.14 -15.85 -3.10
N ARG A 506 34.18 -15.88 -3.95
CA ARG A 506 34.75 -17.13 -4.48
C ARG A 506 35.28 -18.08 -3.40
N GLY A 507 35.82 -17.55 -2.31
CA GLY A 507 36.38 -18.36 -1.23
C GLY A 507 35.35 -19.04 -0.33
N ASP A 508 34.05 -18.78 -0.51
CA ASP A 508 33.00 -19.40 0.29
C ASP A 508 32.34 -20.62 -0.40
N GLY A 509 32.78 -21.00 -1.60
CA GLY A 509 32.19 -22.11 -2.35
C GLY A 509 33.20 -23.17 -2.82
N HIS A 510 32.71 -24.40 -2.96
CA HIS A 510 33.45 -25.57 -3.47
C HIS A 510 33.57 -25.53 -5.02
N TYR A 511 34.54 -24.81 -5.59
CA TYR A 511 34.71 -24.75 -7.06
C TYR A 511 35.84 -25.64 -7.58
N GLU A 512 35.49 -26.55 -8.49
CA GLU A 512 36.46 -27.33 -9.30
C GLU A 512 37.26 -26.47 -10.31
N GLN A 513 36.83 -25.21 -10.53
CA GLN A 513 37.19 -24.36 -11.68
C GLN A 513 38.06 -23.15 -11.32
N LEU A 514 38.65 -23.11 -10.12
CA LEU A 514 39.51 -22.00 -9.66
C LEU A 514 40.77 -21.77 -10.54
N PHE A 515 41.00 -22.63 -11.54
CA PHE A 515 42.13 -22.60 -12.48
C PHE A 515 41.75 -22.52 -13.96
N ASP A 516 40.52 -22.11 -14.31
CA ASP A 516 40.11 -21.96 -15.71
C ASP A 516 40.94 -20.86 -16.43
N ARG A 517 41.65 -21.27 -17.49
CA ARG A 517 42.51 -20.40 -18.31
C ARG A 517 41.71 -19.43 -19.18
N ASP A 518 40.48 -19.79 -19.52
CA ASP A 518 39.61 -19.01 -20.40
C ASP A 518 38.92 -17.85 -19.63
N PHE A 519 39.06 -17.82 -18.30
CA PHE A 519 38.57 -16.74 -17.43
C PHE A 519 39.48 -15.51 -17.32
N SER A 520 40.59 -15.49 -18.06
CA SER A 520 41.43 -14.29 -18.23
C SER A 520 40.80 -13.36 -19.26
N PHE A 521 39.97 -12.41 -18.81
CA PHE A 521 39.45 -11.40 -19.72
C PHE A 521 40.61 -10.48 -20.13
N SER A 522 40.93 -10.49 -21.42
CA SER A 522 42.09 -9.91 -22.10
C SER A 522 43.35 -10.79 -22.04
N GLY A 523 43.71 -11.38 -23.19
CA GLY A 523 44.92 -12.18 -23.38
C GLY A 523 46.24 -11.40 -23.28
N THR A 524 46.38 -10.52 -22.29
CA THR A 524 47.59 -9.78 -21.95
C THR A 524 48.14 -10.25 -20.61
N PRO A 525 49.42 -10.66 -20.52
CA PRO A 525 50.10 -11.08 -19.28
C PRO A 525 50.24 -10.01 -18.17
N GLN A 526 49.55 -8.87 -18.29
CA GLN A 526 49.69 -7.69 -17.43
C GLN A 526 48.40 -7.30 -16.70
N ASP A 527 47.34 -8.10 -16.72
CA ASP A 527 46.17 -7.88 -15.85
C ASP A 527 46.27 -8.77 -14.60
N PRO A 528 46.79 -8.28 -13.45
CA PRO A 528 47.08 -9.10 -12.27
C PRO A 528 45.87 -9.17 -11.31
N ARG A 529 44.66 -8.87 -11.78
CA ARG A 529 43.50 -8.71 -10.90
C ARG A 529 42.77 -10.02 -10.70
N VAL A 530 43.37 -10.90 -9.88
CA VAL A 530 42.63 -11.90 -9.10
C VAL A 530 41.94 -11.18 -7.93
N ASN A 531 41.05 -10.25 -8.25
CA ASN A 531 40.19 -9.56 -7.28
C ASN A 531 39.15 -10.57 -6.77
N PRO A 532 38.58 -10.40 -5.55
CA PRO A 532 37.27 -10.98 -5.27
C PRO A 532 36.37 -10.68 -6.46
N TRP A 533 35.84 -11.75 -7.07
CA TRP A 533 35.38 -11.82 -8.48
C TRP A 533 34.32 -10.81 -8.89
N TYR A 534 33.81 -10.03 -7.94
CA TYR A 534 32.91 -8.93 -8.18
C TYR A 534 33.41 -7.69 -7.45
N THR A 535 33.90 -6.71 -8.22
CA THR A 535 33.96 -5.32 -7.78
C THR A 535 32.69 -4.65 -8.33
N PRO A 536 31.89 -3.94 -7.53
CA PRO A 536 30.59 -3.47 -8.00
C PRO A 536 30.72 -2.62 -9.26
N LYS A 537 29.79 -2.80 -10.20
CA LYS A 537 29.81 -2.10 -11.48
C LYS A 537 29.28 -0.67 -11.28
N TYR A 538 30.11 0.22 -10.75
CA TYR A 538 29.78 1.64 -10.54
C TYR A 538 29.81 2.44 -11.87
N SER A 539 29.20 1.94 -12.94
CA SER A 539 29.26 2.60 -14.25
C SER A 539 28.41 3.87 -14.26
N GLY A 540 29.05 5.04 -14.30
CA GLY A 540 28.42 6.33 -14.58
C GLY A 540 28.16 7.24 -13.38
N GLN A 541 28.62 6.88 -12.17
CA GLN A 541 28.47 7.71 -10.97
C GLN A 541 29.64 8.70 -10.82
N PRO A 542 29.43 9.95 -10.33
CA PRO A 542 30.50 10.89 -10.03
C PRO A 542 31.47 10.39 -8.94
N ASN A 543 31.04 9.47 -8.08
CA ASN A 543 31.75 9.15 -6.83
C ASN A 543 32.56 7.85 -6.85
N PHE A 544 32.28 6.88 -7.73
CA PHE A 544 33.09 5.66 -7.84
C PHE A 544 33.15 5.13 -9.27
N SER A 545 34.34 4.70 -9.69
CA SER A 545 34.59 3.90 -10.90
C SER A 545 34.92 2.46 -10.50
N LEU A 546 34.85 1.49 -11.42
CA LEU A 546 35.34 0.13 -11.17
C LEU A 546 36.79 0.16 -10.66
N GLY A 547 37.04 -0.34 -9.44
CA GLY A 547 38.37 -0.33 -8.81
C GLY A 547 38.81 1.03 -8.25
N ALA A 548 37.88 1.99 -8.08
CA ALA A 548 38.19 3.26 -7.46
C ALA A 548 38.64 3.05 -6.01
N ALA A 549 39.71 3.75 -5.63
CA ALA A 549 40.35 3.55 -4.33
C ALA A 549 39.46 3.93 -3.15
N ASN A 550 38.38 4.68 -3.39
CA ASN A 550 37.40 5.12 -2.40
C ASN A 550 36.25 4.11 -2.13
N ALA A 551 36.06 3.09 -2.97
CA ALA A 551 34.93 2.16 -2.86
C ALA A 551 35.14 1.12 -1.73
N PRO A 552 34.06 0.61 -1.09
CA PRO A 552 34.18 -0.52 -0.18
C PRO A 552 34.68 -1.74 -0.93
N ASN A 553 35.91 -2.14 -0.62
CA ASN A 553 36.63 -3.19 -1.37
C ASN A 553 37.01 -4.35 -0.44
N GLU A 554 35.98 -4.92 0.20
CA GLU A 554 36.05 -6.16 1.00
C GLU A 554 35.68 -7.41 0.19
N GLY A 555 35.45 -7.22 -1.11
CA GLY A 555 35.11 -8.29 -2.05
C GLY A 555 33.64 -8.68 -2.15
N ILE A 556 32.76 -7.97 -1.44
CA ILE A 556 31.29 -8.21 -1.43
C ILE A 556 30.52 -6.91 -1.72
N GLY A 557 30.88 -5.78 -1.09
CA GLY A 557 30.69 -4.38 -1.51
C GLY A 557 29.30 -3.84 -1.95
N THR A 558 28.28 -4.69 -2.02
CA THR A 558 26.89 -4.44 -2.45
C THR A 558 25.95 -5.19 -1.52
N GLY A 559 24.65 -4.90 -1.58
CA GLY A 559 23.69 -5.43 -0.61
C GLY A 559 23.57 -4.50 0.58
N TRP A 560 23.75 -5.06 1.78
CA TRP A 560 23.56 -4.35 3.04
C TRP A 560 24.40 -3.09 3.20
N PHE A 561 25.57 -3.00 2.54
CA PHE A 561 26.39 -1.78 2.55
C PHE A 561 25.57 -0.53 2.19
N TYR A 562 24.63 -0.61 1.24
CA TYR A 562 23.82 0.53 0.85
C TYR A 562 22.82 0.97 1.94
N SER A 563 22.56 0.15 2.96
CA SER A 563 21.71 0.56 4.08
C SER A 563 22.32 1.68 4.91
N VAL A 564 21.48 2.40 5.66
CA VAL A 564 21.97 3.38 6.66
C VAL A 564 22.89 2.67 7.66
N LEU A 565 22.49 1.51 8.18
CA LEU A 565 23.28 0.73 9.13
C LEU A 565 24.57 0.16 8.54
N GLY A 566 24.60 -0.11 7.24
CA GLY A 566 25.76 -0.59 6.50
C GLY A 566 26.78 0.51 6.16
N GLY A 567 26.39 1.78 6.27
CA GLY A 567 27.25 2.95 6.04
C GLY A 567 27.11 3.58 4.65
N GLY A 568 26.17 3.12 3.82
CA GLY A 568 25.93 3.67 2.48
C GLY A 568 25.37 5.09 2.50
N LEU A 569 24.69 5.47 3.60
CA LEU A 569 24.29 6.84 3.90
C LEU A 569 24.68 7.14 5.34
N THR A 570 25.62 8.07 5.53
CA THR A 570 26.15 8.39 6.85
C THR A 570 26.45 9.87 7.01
N LYS A 571 26.57 10.30 8.27
CA LYS A 571 26.97 11.65 8.63
C LYS A 571 28.49 11.70 8.80
N ASP A 572 29.15 12.63 8.11
CA ASP A 572 30.56 12.95 8.30
C ASP A 572 30.78 13.40 9.75
N PRO A 573 31.64 12.71 10.52
CA PRO A 573 31.86 13.02 11.93
C PRO A 573 32.58 14.35 12.17
N ASN A 574 33.30 14.88 11.18
CA ASN A 574 34.09 16.12 11.27
C ASN A 574 33.28 17.33 10.79
N THR A 575 32.55 17.19 9.68
CA THR A 575 31.83 18.31 9.05
C THR A 575 30.34 18.31 9.37
N GLY A 576 29.78 17.17 9.79
CA GLY A 576 28.35 16.99 9.97
C GLY A 576 27.55 16.92 8.66
N ALA A 577 28.22 16.97 7.50
CA ALA A 577 27.60 16.80 6.18
C ALA A 577 27.18 15.35 5.94
N ILE A 578 26.30 15.12 4.97
CA ILE A 578 25.89 13.76 4.60
C ILE A 578 26.77 13.25 3.49
N ALA A 579 27.38 12.10 3.74
CA ALA A 579 28.02 11.28 2.72
C ALA A 579 26.98 10.27 2.21
N ASN A 580 26.49 10.50 1.00
CA ASN A 580 25.68 9.52 0.27
C ASN A 580 26.59 8.74 -0.68
N LEU A 581 26.89 7.49 -0.32
CA LEU A 581 27.73 6.57 -1.09
C LEU A 581 26.91 5.62 -1.97
N ARG A 582 25.58 5.82 -2.03
CA ARG A 582 24.65 5.03 -2.83
C ARG A 582 24.64 5.48 -4.29
N PRO A 583 24.34 4.57 -5.24
CA PRO A 583 23.95 4.94 -6.58
C PRO A 583 22.73 5.85 -6.57
N THR A 584 22.66 6.73 -7.57
CA THR A 584 21.48 7.55 -7.85
C THR A 584 21.03 7.32 -9.28
N ASN A 585 19.72 7.25 -9.50
CA ASN A 585 19.13 7.35 -10.82
C ASN A 585 18.23 8.60 -10.88
N ASN A 586 18.08 9.19 -12.07
CA ASN A 586 17.20 10.35 -12.29
C ASN A 586 15.83 9.91 -12.81
N VAL A 587 15.40 8.67 -12.50
CA VAL A 587 14.11 8.15 -12.96
C VAL A 587 13.04 8.62 -11.99
N GLU A 588 12.01 9.26 -12.52
CA GLU A 588 10.85 9.67 -11.73
C GLU A 588 10.20 8.44 -11.08
N ARG A 589 9.77 8.57 -9.83
CA ARG A 589 9.15 7.50 -9.04
C ARG A 589 7.65 7.39 -9.32
N VAL A 590 7.04 6.25 -8.96
CA VAL A 590 5.61 6.05 -9.16
C VAL A 590 4.80 6.88 -8.15
N PRO A 591 3.78 7.67 -8.57
CA PRO A 591 2.90 8.38 -7.66
C PRO A 591 2.20 7.43 -6.68
N LEU A 592 1.98 7.88 -5.44
CA LEU A 592 1.29 7.08 -4.41
C LEU A 592 -0.19 6.82 -4.75
N SER A 593 -0.78 7.65 -5.62
CA SER A 593 -2.14 7.51 -6.13
C SER A 593 -2.27 6.49 -7.27
N PHE A 594 -1.16 5.92 -7.76
CA PHE A 594 -1.21 4.89 -8.80
C PHE A 594 -1.68 3.56 -8.20
N ASP A 595 -2.73 3.01 -8.78
CA ASP A 595 -3.26 1.69 -8.43
C ASP A 595 -2.49 0.59 -9.18
N ASN A 596 -1.82 -0.27 -8.43
CA ASN A 596 -0.99 -1.37 -8.93
C ASN A 596 -1.63 -2.76 -8.76
N THR A 597 -2.91 -2.83 -8.39
CA THR A 597 -3.66 -4.08 -8.24
C THR A 597 -3.58 -4.94 -9.51
N ALA A 598 -3.47 -6.26 -9.34
CA ALA A 598 -3.10 -7.18 -10.42
C ALA A 598 -4.17 -7.31 -11.52
N GLU A 599 -5.43 -7.22 -11.12
CA GLU A 599 -6.61 -7.32 -11.98
C GLU A 599 -7.57 -6.21 -11.56
N SER A 600 -8.28 -5.62 -12.53
CA SER A 600 -9.24 -4.51 -12.33
C SER A 600 -10.50 -4.90 -11.53
N ARG A 601 -10.40 -5.86 -10.62
CA ARG A 601 -11.50 -6.48 -9.89
C ARG A 601 -11.86 -5.76 -8.62
N MET A 602 -10.98 -4.92 -8.06
CA MET A 602 -11.32 -4.00 -6.96
C MET A 602 -12.07 -2.79 -7.53
N ARG A 603 -13.27 -3.03 -8.07
CA ARG A 603 -14.09 -1.99 -8.69
C ARG A 603 -14.48 -0.95 -7.63
N GLY A 604 -14.35 0.32 -7.98
CA GLY A 604 -14.83 1.43 -7.16
C GLY A 604 -13.92 1.83 -5.98
N ASP A 605 -12.77 1.17 -5.80
CA ASP A 605 -11.82 1.51 -4.75
C ASP A 605 -10.78 2.55 -5.20
N PHE A 606 -10.20 3.25 -4.23
CA PHE A 606 -9.01 4.08 -4.42
C PHE A 606 -7.78 3.19 -4.49
N ALA A 607 -6.68 3.69 -5.09
CA ALA A 607 -5.38 3.00 -5.11
C ALA A 607 -4.93 2.53 -3.71
N ILE A 608 -5.34 3.24 -2.66
CA ILE A 608 -5.25 2.77 -1.28
C ILE A 608 -6.67 2.75 -0.70
N PRO A 609 -7.28 1.57 -0.52
CA PRO A 609 -8.62 1.49 0.03
C PRO A 609 -8.61 1.93 1.50
N THR A 610 -9.71 2.53 1.96
CA THR A 610 -9.87 2.87 3.37
C THR A 610 -10.03 1.65 4.27
N LEU A 611 -10.49 0.55 3.69
CA LEU A 611 -10.65 -0.75 4.32
C LEU A 611 -10.43 -1.80 3.23
N PHE A 612 -9.33 -2.55 3.30
CA PHE A 612 -8.97 -3.50 2.25
C PHE A 612 -9.92 -4.70 2.19
N GLY A 613 -10.36 -5.09 0.99
CA GLY A 613 -11.21 -6.28 0.81
C GLY A 613 -12.67 -6.09 1.26
N GLY A 614 -13.12 -4.84 1.40
CA GLY A 614 -14.50 -4.51 1.77
C GLY A 614 -15.56 -4.97 0.76
N ASN A 615 -15.22 -4.99 -0.52
CA ASN A 615 -16.09 -5.43 -1.64
C ASN A 615 -16.01 -6.93 -1.94
N PHE A 616 -15.20 -7.69 -1.18
CA PHE A 616 -14.93 -9.13 -1.35
C PHE A 616 -14.51 -9.59 -2.78
N ASP A 617 -14.33 -8.66 -3.72
CA ASP A 617 -14.00 -8.89 -5.13
C ASP A 617 -12.50 -9.10 -5.34
N ALA A 618 -11.68 -8.68 -4.36
CA ALA A 618 -10.24 -8.95 -4.32
C ALA A 618 -9.90 -10.44 -4.14
N VAL A 619 -10.89 -11.33 -4.07
CA VAL A 619 -10.74 -12.77 -3.83
C VAL A 619 -10.92 -13.57 -5.13
N PHE A 620 -9.98 -14.45 -5.44
CA PHE A 620 -10.05 -15.31 -6.62
C PHE A 620 -10.76 -16.66 -6.36
N ASN A 621 -11.36 -17.18 -7.45
CA ASN A 621 -12.07 -18.45 -7.67
C ASN A 621 -12.45 -19.29 -6.44
N PRO A 622 -13.59 -19.01 -5.79
CA PRO A 622 -14.10 -19.80 -4.66
C PRO A 622 -14.42 -21.27 -5.00
N ARG A 623 -14.37 -21.67 -6.29
CA ARG A 623 -14.54 -23.05 -6.74
C ARG A 623 -13.24 -23.88 -6.73
N SER A 624 -12.11 -23.28 -6.33
CA SER A 624 -10.83 -23.99 -6.22
C SER A 624 -10.85 -24.98 -5.04
N LEU A 625 -10.84 -26.28 -5.36
CA LEU A 625 -10.83 -27.36 -4.35
C LEU A 625 -9.54 -27.33 -3.52
N PHE A 626 -8.39 -27.07 -4.14
CA PHE A 626 -7.12 -27.00 -3.44
C PHE A 626 -7.09 -25.84 -2.44
N ARG A 627 -7.49 -24.65 -2.87
CA ARG A 627 -7.49 -23.44 -2.04
C ARG A 627 -8.35 -23.62 -0.79
N ASN A 628 -9.58 -24.10 -0.95
CA ASN A 628 -10.48 -24.39 0.17
C ASN A 628 -10.02 -25.57 1.04
N ALA A 629 -9.10 -26.42 0.57
CA ALA A 629 -8.51 -27.48 1.37
C ALA A 629 -7.35 -26.99 2.27
N ILE A 630 -6.68 -25.89 1.90
CA ILE A 630 -5.53 -25.37 2.64
C ILE A 630 -5.84 -24.13 3.49
N SER A 631 -6.86 -23.36 3.15
CA SER A 631 -7.27 -22.18 3.93
C SER A 631 -8.69 -21.73 3.61
N ASP A 632 -9.46 -21.44 4.67
CA ASP A 632 -10.78 -20.79 4.57
C ASP A 632 -10.69 -19.27 4.85
N ALA A 633 -9.48 -18.70 4.83
CA ALA A 633 -9.28 -17.28 5.03
C ALA A 633 -9.81 -16.45 3.84
N ILE A 634 -10.50 -15.35 4.12
CA ILE A 634 -10.84 -14.26 3.21
C ILE A 634 -9.83 -13.11 3.43
N PRO A 635 -9.16 -12.62 2.36
CA PRO A 635 -8.36 -11.39 2.36
C PRO A 635 -9.06 -10.24 3.08
N GLY A 636 -8.39 -9.57 4.04
CA GLY A 636 -8.97 -8.51 4.85
C GLY A 636 -9.83 -8.95 6.05
N TRP A 637 -10.28 -10.22 6.17
CA TRP A 637 -11.35 -10.56 7.13
C TRP A 637 -11.07 -11.70 8.13
N SER A 638 -9.94 -12.39 8.09
CA SER A 638 -9.86 -13.70 8.78
C SER A 638 -8.46 -14.22 9.11
N PHE A 639 -7.42 -13.38 9.11
CA PHE A 639 -6.07 -13.88 9.37
C PHE A 639 -5.14 -13.00 10.21
N HIS A 640 -5.39 -11.70 10.32
CA HIS A 640 -4.58 -10.78 11.11
C HIS A 640 -5.43 -10.13 12.20
N GLY A 641 -5.86 -10.97 13.15
CA GLY A 641 -6.80 -10.61 14.21
C GLY A 641 -8.26 -10.58 13.76
N GLY A 642 -8.52 -10.90 12.48
CA GLY A 642 -9.85 -11.21 11.95
C GLY A 642 -10.32 -12.57 12.45
N THR A 643 -11.56 -12.62 12.94
CA THR A 643 -12.19 -13.82 13.48
C THR A 643 -13.58 -13.97 12.89
N SER A 644 -14.05 -15.20 12.78
CA SER A 644 -15.40 -15.51 12.33
C SER A 644 -15.91 -16.74 13.06
N ASN A 645 -17.21 -16.80 13.33
CA ASN A 645 -17.85 -18.05 13.77
C ASN A 645 -18.50 -18.81 12.60
N ILE A 646 -18.35 -18.31 11.38
CA ILE A 646 -18.78 -18.99 10.16
C ILE A 646 -17.83 -20.17 9.95
N ALA A 647 -18.38 -21.38 9.86
CA ALA A 647 -17.58 -22.61 9.78
C ALA A 647 -16.61 -22.66 8.58
N SER A 648 -17.03 -22.11 7.43
CA SER A 648 -16.21 -21.95 6.22
C SER A 648 -16.55 -20.61 5.54
N PRO A 649 -15.92 -19.49 5.93
CA PRO A 649 -16.25 -18.16 5.41
C PRO A 649 -16.23 -18.06 3.89
N THR A 650 -15.28 -18.74 3.25
CA THR A 650 -15.09 -18.74 1.79
C THR A 650 -16.23 -19.40 1.04
N SER A 651 -16.87 -20.41 1.63
CA SER A 651 -18.10 -21.01 1.09
C SER A 651 -19.32 -20.08 1.18
N ARG A 652 -19.23 -18.98 1.94
CA ARG A 652 -20.26 -17.96 2.07
C ARG A 652 -20.07 -16.79 1.12
N LEU A 653 -18.99 -16.72 0.35
CA LEU A 653 -18.85 -15.76 -0.74
C LEU A 653 -19.74 -16.21 -1.91
N VAL A 654 -20.78 -15.43 -2.20
CA VAL A 654 -21.78 -15.74 -3.22
C VAL A 654 -21.66 -14.73 -4.35
N ASP A 655 -21.46 -15.24 -5.57
CA ASP A 655 -21.48 -14.40 -6.77
C ASP A 655 -22.89 -13.77 -6.90
N TRP A 656 -22.98 -12.46 -7.11
CA TRP A 656 -24.23 -11.74 -7.28
C TRP A 656 -25.11 -12.37 -8.36
N ARG A 657 -24.51 -12.95 -9.42
CA ARG A 657 -25.23 -13.63 -10.50
C ARG A 657 -25.93 -14.91 -10.03
N ASP A 658 -25.42 -15.53 -8.97
CA ASP A 658 -25.99 -16.72 -8.35
C ASP A 658 -27.05 -16.38 -7.27
N ILE A 659 -27.33 -15.09 -7.00
CA ILE A 659 -28.39 -14.63 -6.09
C ILE A 659 -29.70 -14.47 -6.89
N PRO A 660 -30.71 -15.35 -6.72
CA PRO A 660 -31.90 -15.34 -7.58
C PRO A 660 -32.71 -14.04 -7.52
N ALA A 661 -32.76 -13.39 -6.36
CA ALA A 661 -33.53 -12.17 -6.14
C ALA A 661 -33.01 -10.97 -6.96
N LEU A 662 -31.71 -10.95 -7.32
CA LEU A 662 -31.10 -9.88 -8.12
C LEU A 662 -31.44 -9.98 -9.62
N ASN A 663 -31.89 -11.16 -10.07
CA ASN A 663 -32.26 -11.44 -11.46
C ASN A 663 -33.74 -11.12 -11.77
N ILE A 664 -34.52 -10.64 -10.79
CA ILE A 664 -35.94 -10.32 -10.96
C ILE A 664 -36.08 -8.95 -11.66
N PRO A 665 -36.66 -8.87 -12.88
CA PRO A 665 -36.81 -7.60 -13.61
C PRO A 665 -37.75 -6.61 -12.91
N ARG A 666 -37.44 -5.31 -13.03
CA ARG A 666 -38.20 -4.21 -12.43
C ARG A 666 -38.48 -3.11 -13.45
N ASN A 667 -39.63 -2.46 -13.30
CA ASN A 667 -40.00 -1.33 -14.16
C ASN A 667 -39.29 -0.06 -13.68
N ILE A 668 -38.59 0.60 -14.60
CA ILE A 668 -37.99 1.92 -14.43
C ILE A 668 -38.69 2.86 -15.40
N ARG A 669 -39.15 4.03 -14.93
CA ARG A 669 -39.89 4.98 -15.77
C ARG A 669 -38.99 6.11 -16.27
N ASN A 670 -39.14 6.44 -17.56
CA ASN A 670 -38.68 7.70 -18.12
C ASN A 670 -39.78 8.36 -18.95
N GLN A 671 -40.36 9.48 -18.49
CA GLN A 671 -41.16 10.43 -19.29
C GLN A 671 -41.83 9.86 -20.57
N ASN A 672 -42.59 8.75 -20.47
CA ASN A 672 -43.30 8.00 -21.55
C ASN A 672 -42.74 6.63 -22.02
N ARG A 673 -41.64 6.09 -21.45
CA ARG A 673 -41.17 4.71 -21.68
C ARG A 673 -40.96 3.97 -20.36
N ASN A 674 -41.40 2.71 -20.32
CA ASN A 674 -41.08 1.76 -19.25
C ASN A 674 -39.94 0.86 -19.76
N ILE A 675 -38.84 0.83 -19.03
CA ILE A 675 -37.74 -0.10 -19.25
C ILE A 675 -37.82 -1.15 -18.14
N SER A 676 -37.74 -2.43 -18.49
CA SER A 676 -37.70 -3.52 -17.51
C SER A 676 -36.28 -4.05 -17.43
N LEU A 677 -35.61 -3.86 -16.29
CA LEU A 677 -34.24 -4.34 -16.02
C LEU A 677 -34.17 -4.99 -14.64
N ASN A 678 -33.43 -6.08 -14.50
CA ASN A 678 -33.06 -6.62 -13.20
C ASN A 678 -31.91 -5.81 -12.57
N TYR A 679 -31.54 -6.09 -11.31
CA TYR A 679 -30.51 -5.30 -10.62
C TYR A 679 -29.16 -5.41 -11.31
N LEU A 680 -28.75 -6.62 -11.72
CA LEU A 680 -27.46 -6.87 -12.38
C LEU A 680 -27.34 -6.12 -13.72
N GLU A 681 -28.42 -6.03 -14.49
CA GLU A 681 -28.49 -5.25 -15.73
C GLU A 681 -28.44 -3.73 -15.47
N GLN A 682 -28.91 -3.26 -14.32
CA GLN A 682 -28.85 -1.84 -13.94
C GLN A 682 -27.42 -1.42 -13.59
N VAL A 683 -26.69 -2.25 -12.84
CA VAL A 683 -25.28 -1.99 -12.47
C VAL A 683 -24.29 -2.41 -13.56
N GLY A 684 -24.73 -3.13 -14.60
CA GLY A 684 -23.87 -3.57 -15.70
C GLY A 684 -22.86 -4.65 -15.29
N ILE A 685 -23.21 -5.50 -14.33
CA ILE A 685 -22.33 -6.57 -13.85
C ILE A 685 -22.27 -7.70 -14.87
N THR A 686 -21.15 -7.80 -15.59
CA THR A 686 -20.84 -8.91 -16.52
C THR A 686 -19.87 -9.92 -15.91
N GLU A 687 -18.95 -9.43 -15.09
CA GLU A 687 -17.94 -10.22 -14.38
C GLU A 687 -18.45 -10.70 -13.01
N PRO A 688 -17.82 -11.73 -12.40
CA PRO A 688 -18.11 -12.11 -11.02
C PRO A 688 -18.08 -10.89 -10.08
N ASN A 689 -19.01 -10.84 -9.13
CA ASN A 689 -18.99 -9.91 -8.00
C ASN A 689 -19.46 -10.67 -6.75
N TYR A 690 -18.72 -10.65 -5.65
CA TYR A 690 -18.99 -11.50 -4.49
C TYR A 690 -19.51 -10.71 -3.31
N ALA A 691 -20.61 -11.18 -2.72
CA ALA A 691 -21.05 -10.72 -1.39
C ALA A 691 -20.90 -11.84 -0.37
N LEU A 692 -20.65 -11.47 0.89
CA LEU A 692 -20.60 -12.40 2.00
C LEU A 692 -22.01 -12.70 2.53
N LYS A 693 -22.43 -13.96 2.41
CA LYS A 693 -23.71 -14.45 2.93
C LYS A 693 -23.66 -14.76 4.42
N LEU A 694 -24.32 -13.94 5.21
CA LEU A 694 -24.58 -14.13 6.63
C LEU A 694 -25.96 -14.77 6.86
N THR A 695 -26.02 -15.69 7.82
CA THR A 695 -27.22 -16.35 8.32
C THR A 695 -27.30 -16.22 9.85
N SER A 696 -28.46 -16.54 10.44
CA SER A 696 -28.72 -16.41 11.88
C SER A 696 -27.53 -16.81 12.76
N GLY A 697 -27.02 -15.86 13.56
CA GLY A 697 -25.94 -16.07 14.51
C GLY A 697 -24.54 -15.98 13.90
N ASP A 698 -24.41 -15.79 12.58
CA ASP A 698 -23.11 -15.56 11.94
C ASP A 698 -22.52 -14.21 12.37
N SER A 699 -21.20 -14.19 12.53
CA SER A 699 -20.40 -13.00 12.79
C SER A 699 -19.07 -13.07 12.05
N ILE A 700 -18.58 -11.90 11.65
CA ILE A 700 -17.29 -11.76 10.98
C ILE A 700 -16.60 -10.48 11.44
N THR A 701 -15.30 -10.55 11.66
CA THR A 701 -14.44 -9.47 12.13
C THR A 701 -13.40 -9.17 11.07
N HIS A 702 -13.35 -7.94 10.58
CA HIS A 702 -12.29 -7.47 9.70
C HIS A 702 -10.93 -7.54 10.42
N ASN A 703 -9.87 -7.78 9.64
CA ASN A 703 -8.49 -7.59 10.08
C ASN A 703 -8.29 -6.17 10.61
N ARG A 704 -7.18 -5.97 11.32
CA ARG A 704 -6.83 -4.66 11.83
C ARG A 704 -6.59 -3.66 10.70
N PHE A 705 -7.15 -2.46 10.82
CA PHE A 705 -6.98 -1.35 9.86
C PHE A 705 -6.73 -0.03 10.60
N VAL A 706 -6.38 1.04 9.89
CA VAL A 706 -6.30 2.41 10.45
C VAL A 706 -7.59 3.14 10.11
N VAL A 707 -8.31 3.62 11.12
CA VAL A 707 -9.54 4.39 10.88
C VAL A 707 -9.18 5.66 10.10
N PRO A 708 -9.81 5.92 8.94
CA PRO A 708 -9.57 7.12 8.15
C PRO A 708 -9.85 8.38 8.96
N ASP A 709 -9.17 9.48 8.63
CA ASP A 709 -9.28 10.76 9.31
C ASP A 709 -10.65 11.45 9.15
N TRP A 710 -11.42 11.06 8.13
CA TRP A 710 -12.82 11.45 7.93
C TRP A 710 -13.63 10.33 7.28
N GLY A 711 -14.92 10.59 7.06
CA GLY A 711 -15.84 9.68 6.37
C GLY A 711 -16.58 8.75 7.33
N THR A 712 -17.85 8.48 7.03
CA THR A 712 -18.69 7.51 7.75
C THR A 712 -18.42 6.07 7.30
N LEU A 713 -18.54 5.09 8.19
CA LEU A 713 -18.45 3.69 7.80
C LEU A 713 -19.68 3.33 6.96
N ARG A 714 -19.48 2.68 5.82
CA ARG A 714 -20.53 2.28 4.90
C ARG A 714 -20.42 0.82 4.56
N PHE A 715 -21.55 0.25 4.19
CA PHE A 715 -21.65 -1.11 3.69
C PHE A 715 -22.95 -1.30 2.91
N ASN A 716 -22.89 -2.16 1.90
CA ASN A 716 -24.01 -2.53 1.07
C ASN A 716 -24.66 -3.81 1.61
N LEU A 717 -25.99 -3.81 1.74
CA LEU A 717 -26.77 -4.97 2.14
C LEU A 717 -27.78 -5.36 1.07
N HIS A 718 -27.84 -6.66 0.77
CA HIS A 718 -28.98 -7.26 0.10
C HIS A 718 -29.66 -8.27 1.03
N VAL A 719 -30.98 -8.13 1.22
CA VAL A 719 -31.78 -8.90 2.18
C VAL A 719 -33.05 -9.40 1.47
N PRO A 720 -32.99 -10.58 0.80
CA PRO A 720 -34.07 -11.03 -0.08
C PRO A 720 -35.42 -11.19 0.62
N GLU A 721 -35.40 -11.64 1.88
CA GLU A 721 -36.58 -11.87 2.70
C GLU A 721 -36.42 -11.12 4.02
N LEU A 722 -37.43 -10.34 4.38
CA LEU A 722 -37.44 -9.49 5.57
C LEU A 722 -38.30 -10.14 6.66
N SER A 723 -37.65 -10.69 7.66
CA SER A 723 -38.22 -11.36 8.83
C SER A 723 -38.06 -10.54 10.12
N GLY A 724 -37.34 -9.42 10.07
CA GLY A 724 -37.24 -8.45 11.16
C GLY A 724 -36.16 -8.72 12.20
N GLY A 725 -35.09 -9.41 11.82
CA GLY A 725 -33.82 -9.49 12.54
C GLY A 725 -33.01 -8.20 12.48
N GLN A 726 -31.75 -8.27 12.91
CA GLN A 726 -30.87 -7.12 13.04
C GLN A 726 -29.43 -7.44 12.64
N LEU A 727 -28.80 -6.54 11.89
CA LEU A 727 -27.36 -6.58 11.66
C LEU A 727 -26.67 -5.57 12.59
N ASN A 728 -25.95 -6.09 13.58
CA ASN A 728 -25.16 -5.30 14.52
C ASN A 728 -23.78 -4.99 13.96
N VAL A 729 -23.35 -3.75 14.11
CA VAL A 729 -22.02 -3.27 13.73
C VAL A 729 -21.30 -2.75 14.97
N SER A 730 -20.11 -3.29 15.24
CA SER A 730 -19.32 -2.92 16.42
C SER A 730 -17.86 -2.71 16.08
N ILE A 731 -17.19 -1.85 16.84
CA ILE A 731 -15.78 -1.50 16.63
C ILE A 731 -14.97 -1.65 17.92
N GLN A 732 -13.75 -2.16 17.80
CA GLN A 732 -12.75 -2.20 18.86
C GLN A 732 -11.54 -1.41 18.36
N GLY A 733 -10.93 -0.57 19.19
CA GLY A 733 -9.79 0.23 18.74
C GLY A 733 -8.90 0.74 19.87
N ASP A 734 -7.81 1.38 19.47
CA ASP A 734 -6.79 1.91 20.38
C ASP A 734 -7.18 3.27 20.96
N ALA A 735 -8.32 3.33 21.65
CA ALA A 735 -8.81 4.53 22.30
C ALA A 735 -9.55 4.21 23.61
N PRO A 736 -9.53 5.14 24.59
CA PRO A 736 -10.30 4.99 25.83
C PRO A 736 -11.78 4.74 25.55
N GLY A 737 -12.34 3.68 26.15
CA GLY A 737 -13.73 3.26 25.97
C GLY A 737 -13.98 2.32 24.79
N TYR A 738 -12.95 2.05 23.97
CA TYR A 738 -13.02 1.15 22.80
C TYR A 738 -12.06 -0.04 22.91
N GLU A 739 -11.54 -0.31 24.11
CA GLU A 739 -10.65 -1.45 24.37
C GLU A 739 -11.34 -2.79 24.10
N ASN A 740 -12.67 -2.83 24.20
CA ASN A 740 -13.54 -3.93 23.78
C ASN A 740 -14.50 -3.45 22.69
N TYR A 741 -15.08 -4.38 21.93
CA TYR A 741 -16.10 -4.07 20.92
C TYR A 741 -17.25 -3.24 21.51
N GLN A 742 -17.42 -2.03 20.99
CA GLN A 742 -18.55 -1.16 21.26
C GLN A 742 -19.50 -1.15 20.06
N PRO A 743 -20.82 -1.22 20.26
CA PRO A 743 -21.78 -1.05 19.17
C PRO A 743 -21.68 0.38 18.63
N ILE A 744 -21.63 0.51 17.31
CA ILE A 744 -21.64 1.80 16.61
C ILE A 744 -22.86 1.97 15.71
N GLY A 745 -23.50 0.87 15.29
CA GLY A 745 -24.72 0.93 14.50
C GLY A 745 -25.47 -0.40 14.48
N ASN A 746 -26.74 -0.34 14.10
CA ASN A 746 -27.62 -1.49 13.95
C ASN A 746 -28.58 -1.22 12.78
N ILE A 747 -28.72 -2.21 11.89
CA ILE A 747 -29.70 -2.16 10.79
C ILE A 747 -30.88 -3.08 11.13
N ASP A 748 -32.08 -2.51 11.25
CA ASP A 748 -33.33 -3.23 11.44
C ASP A 748 -33.79 -3.82 10.10
N LEU A 749 -33.81 -5.16 10.00
CA LEU A 749 -34.10 -5.90 8.77
C LEU A 749 -35.62 -5.97 8.50
N ARG A 750 -36.29 -4.82 8.62
CA ARG A 750 -37.68 -4.57 8.28
C ARG A 750 -37.77 -3.52 7.18
N VAL A 751 -38.90 -3.50 6.50
CA VAL A 751 -39.17 -2.49 5.47
C VAL A 751 -39.19 -1.10 6.10
N ALA A 752 -38.52 -0.14 5.47
CA ALA A 752 -38.73 1.29 5.69
C ALA A 752 -40.08 1.68 5.07
N ASP A 753 -41.18 1.39 5.77
CA ASP A 753 -42.56 1.58 5.26
C ASP A 753 -43.27 2.81 5.86
N GLY A 754 -42.56 3.64 6.63
CA GLY A 754 -43.14 4.83 7.26
C GLY A 754 -44.35 4.54 8.16
N ARG A 755 -44.59 3.28 8.56
CA ARG A 755 -45.71 2.89 9.44
C ARG A 755 -45.25 2.88 10.90
N VAL A 756 -46.13 3.36 11.77
CA VAL A 756 -45.89 3.35 13.22
C VAL A 756 -46.27 1.99 13.84
N ASN A 757 -47.16 1.21 13.20
CA ASN A 757 -47.62 -0.10 13.70
C ASN A 757 -47.84 -1.16 12.60
N PRO A 758 -47.68 -2.46 12.90
CA PRO A 758 -48.00 -3.54 11.98
C PRO A 758 -49.52 -3.68 11.76
N GLY A 759 -49.99 -3.54 10.51
CA GLY A 759 -51.39 -3.83 10.12
C GLY A 759 -52.10 -2.77 9.28
N ASP A 760 -51.51 -1.59 9.08
CA ASP A 760 -52.15 -0.51 8.31
C ASP A 760 -52.09 -0.79 6.79
N LEU A 761 -53.26 -0.80 6.15
CA LEU A 761 -53.44 -1.07 4.72
C LEU A 761 -52.70 -0.04 3.85
N ALA A 762 -52.08 -0.52 2.78
CA ALA A 762 -51.28 0.25 1.85
C ALA A 762 -52.15 1.24 1.05
N GLU A 763 -51.99 2.53 1.33
CA GLU A 763 -52.17 3.63 0.37
C GLU A 763 -51.49 4.93 0.86
N ASN A 764 -51.25 5.10 2.18
CA ASN A 764 -50.64 6.30 2.77
C ASN A 764 -49.48 6.01 3.75
N ALA A 765 -48.47 5.23 3.31
CA ALA A 765 -47.22 5.07 4.05
C ALA A 765 -46.43 6.40 4.05
N TYR A 766 -46.02 6.88 5.24
CA TYR A 766 -45.49 8.21 5.58
C TYR A 766 -46.51 9.35 5.82
N PRO A 767 -47.30 9.32 6.91
CA PRO A 767 -48.06 10.49 7.34
C PRO A 767 -47.18 11.65 7.88
N ILE A 768 -45.87 11.43 8.09
CA ILE A 768 -44.94 12.37 8.75
C ILE A 768 -43.54 12.44 8.11
N GLY A 769 -43.34 12.19 6.81
CA GLY A 769 -42.04 12.46 6.15
C GLY A 769 -40.88 11.52 6.53
N TYR A 770 -39.69 11.74 5.95
CA TYR A 770 -38.46 10.98 6.25
C TYR A 770 -38.17 11.05 7.77
N ALA A 771 -38.14 9.91 8.45
CA ALA A 771 -37.83 9.83 9.87
C ALA A 771 -36.48 9.12 10.09
N ASP A 772 -35.74 9.53 11.11
CA ASP A 772 -34.43 8.94 11.44
C ASP A 772 -34.49 7.44 11.73
N THR A 773 -35.64 6.94 12.17
CA THR A 773 -35.82 5.50 12.38
C THR A 773 -35.81 4.69 11.08
N ASP A 774 -36.04 5.33 9.93
CA ASP A 774 -36.07 4.65 8.63
C ASP A 774 -34.71 4.66 7.92
N THR A 775 -33.74 5.49 8.37
CA THR A 775 -32.36 5.49 7.82
C THR A 775 -31.73 4.11 7.98
N ASN A 776 -31.98 3.46 9.12
CA ASN A 776 -31.44 2.16 9.51
C ASN A 776 -32.39 0.98 9.21
N ARG A 777 -33.39 1.17 8.32
CA ARG A 777 -34.30 0.11 7.84
C ARG A 777 -34.13 -0.15 6.36
N ILE A 778 -34.55 -1.33 5.90
CA ILE A 778 -34.42 -1.75 4.50
C ILE A 778 -35.42 -0.98 3.62
N GLY A 779 -34.91 -0.09 2.76
CA GLY A 779 -35.70 0.60 1.74
C GLY A 779 -35.71 -0.15 0.41
N SER A 780 -34.52 -0.41 -0.13
CA SER A 780 -34.31 -1.09 -1.43
C SER A 780 -33.47 -2.37 -1.32
N GLY A 781 -32.95 -2.70 -0.14
CA GLY A 781 -32.08 -3.87 0.08
C GLY A 781 -32.75 -5.22 -0.23
N ASN A 782 -34.07 -5.32 -0.25
CA ASN A 782 -34.78 -6.51 -0.75
C ASN A 782 -34.90 -6.58 -2.28
N LEU A 783 -34.55 -5.49 -2.96
CA LEU A 783 -34.68 -5.31 -4.40
C LEU A 783 -33.34 -5.37 -5.15
N GLY A 784 -32.27 -5.03 -4.46
CA GLY A 784 -30.88 -4.96 -4.89
C GLY A 784 -29.99 -4.73 -3.67
N PHE A 785 -28.75 -4.30 -3.87
CA PHE A 785 -27.91 -3.84 -2.76
C PHE A 785 -28.27 -2.39 -2.37
N GLU A 786 -28.41 -2.15 -1.07
CA GLU A 786 -28.65 -0.83 -0.48
C GLU A 786 -27.49 -0.44 0.43
N THR A 787 -26.97 0.77 0.25
CA THR A 787 -25.92 1.34 1.09
C THR A 787 -26.49 1.84 2.41
N PHE A 788 -25.88 1.39 3.51
CA PHE A 788 -26.07 1.91 4.84
C PHE A 788 -24.82 2.66 5.29
N HIS A 789 -24.99 3.58 6.23
CA HIS A 789 -23.88 4.28 6.87
C HIS A 789 -24.04 4.24 8.39
N VAL A 790 -22.91 4.19 9.07
CA VAL A 790 -22.78 4.18 10.52
C VAL A 790 -21.66 5.13 10.89
N ASP A 791 -21.94 6.04 11.82
CA ASP A 791 -20.94 7.00 12.28
C ASP A 791 -19.84 6.29 13.07
N VAL A 792 -18.60 6.69 12.80
CA VAL A 792 -17.43 6.19 13.52
C VAL A 792 -16.94 7.27 14.48
N PRO A 793 -16.78 6.95 15.78
CA PRO A 793 -16.36 7.88 16.81
C PRO A 793 -15.06 8.63 16.46
N GLU A 794 -15.04 9.95 16.66
CA GLU A 794 -13.88 10.80 16.34
C GLU A 794 -12.62 10.39 17.09
N VAL A 795 -12.75 9.87 18.31
CA VAL A 795 -11.61 9.43 19.14
C VAL A 795 -10.80 8.28 18.52
N LEU A 796 -11.37 7.58 17.53
CA LEU A 796 -10.72 6.48 16.81
C LEU A 796 -9.99 6.93 15.54
N ARG A 797 -10.22 8.16 15.07
CA ARG A 797 -9.67 8.67 13.80
C ARG A 797 -8.14 8.61 13.79
N GLY A 798 -7.59 8.00 12.75
CA GLY A 798 -6.16 7.74 12.56
C GLY A 798 -5.53 6.73 13.52
N LYS A 799 -6.33 6.02 14.31
CA LYS A 799 -5.87 4.95 15.20
C LYS A 799 -6.22 3.60 14.61
N SER A 800 -5.54 2.57 15.11
CA SER A 800 -5.81 1.20 14.71
C SER A 800 -7.11 0.69 15.32
N ALA A 801 -7.94 0.01 14.52
CA ALA A 801 -9.20 -0.59 14.93
C ALA A 801 -9.47 -1.94 14.24
N LYS A 802 -10.48 -2.65 14.73
CA LYS A 802 -11.11 -3.83 14.13
C LYS A 802 -12.62 -3.62 14.09
N LEU A 803 -13.23 -4.05 13.01
CA LEU A 803 -14.67 -3.90 12.74
C LEU A 803 -15.34 -5.27 12.77
N LYS A 804 -16.48 -5.40 13.44
CA LYS A 804 -17.24 -6.65 13.52
C LYS A 804 -18.69 -6.46 13.10
N PHE A 805 -19.18 -7.38 12.27
CA PHE A 805 -20.58 -7.54 11.90
C PHE A 805 -21.16 -8.79 12.58
N GLU A 806 -22.38 -8.72 13.08
CA GLU A 806 -23.09 -9.83 13.74
C GLU A 806 -24.57 -9.81 13.36
N LEU A 807 -25.07 -10.95 12.87
CA LEU A 807 -26.46 -11.09 12.42
C LEU A 807 -27.30 -11.78 13.49
N GLU A 808 -28.31 -11.06 13.99
CA GLU A 808 -29.33 -11.57 14.89
C GLU A 808 -30.67 -11.78 14.15
N GLY A 809 -31.38 -12.86 14.49
CA GLY A 809 -32.64 -13.21 13.83
C GLY A 809 -32.48 -14.18 12.66
N ASN A 810 -33.58 -14.50 11.99
CA ASN A 810 -33.65 -15.59 11.01
C ASN A 810 -33.41 -15.15 9.55
N ASP A 811 -33.09 -13.88 9.35
CA ASP A 811 -32.84 -13.31 8.02
C ASP A 811 -31.59 -13.89 7.36
N THR A 812 -31.54 -13.80 6.03
CA THR A 812 -30.31 -13.99 5.25
C THR A 812 -29.87 -12.64 4.73
N VAL A 813 -28.65 -12.25 5.05
CA VAL A 813 -28.06 -10.97 4.63
C VAL A 813 -26.86 -11.25 3.74
N TYR A 814 -26.78 -10.57 2.61
CA TYR A 814 -25.58 -10.48 1.79
C TYR A 814 -24.91 -9.14 2.08
N LEU A 815 -23.76 -9.18 2.73
CA LEU A 815 -22.93 -8.02 3.05
C LEU A 815 -21.90 -7.81 1.94
N ASP A 816 -21.78 -6.58 1.48
CA ASP A 816 -20.80 -6.19 0.47
C ASP A 816 -20.33 -4.74 0.66
N ASP A 817 -19.31 -4.34 -0.11
CA ASP A 817 -18.72 -3.00 -0.18
C ASP A 817 -18.59 -2.31 1.18
N VAL A 818 -17.74 -2.82 2.07
CA VAL A 818 -17.46 -2.18 3.37
C VAL A 818 -16.35 -1.13 3.23
N PHE A 819 -16.67 0.16 3.35
CA PHE A 819 -15.74 1.26 3.07
C PHE A 819 -16.03 2.53 3.88
N PHE A 820 -15.13 3.54 3.83
CA PHE A 820 -15.33 4.82 4.53
C PHE A 820 -15.51 6.03 3.60
N LYS A 821 -15.09 5.95 2.33
CA LYS A 821 -15.20 7.06 1.38
C LYS A 821 -16.45 6.93 0.53
N SER A 822 -17.31 7.94 0.55
CA SER A 822 -18.54 7.96 -0.25
C SER A 822 -18.25 7.88 -1.75
N THR A 823 -18.97 7.03 -2.49
CA THR A 823 -19.00 7.10 -3.98
C THR A 823 -19.46 8.48 -4.47
N HIS A 824 -20.24 9.19 -3.65
CA HIS A 824 -20.66 10.57 -3.95
C HIS A 824 -19.54 11.59 -3.80
N LEU A 825 -18.43 11.24 -3.14
CA LEU A 825 -17.22 12.06 -3.00
C LEU A 825 -16.03 11.41 -3.73
N MET A 826 -16.32 10.60 -4.76
CA MET A 826 -15.29 9.95 -5.56
C MET A 826 -14.29 10.95 -6.13
N PHE A 827 -14.77 12.11 -6.60
CA PHE A 827 -13.94 13.20 -7.14
C PHE A 827 -13.44 14.19 -6.07
N GLY A 828 -13.47 13.83 -4.79
CA GLY A 828 -12.94 14.66 -3.72
C GLY A 828 -14.01 15.12 -2.74
N ASN A 829 -13.56 15.60 -1.59
CA ASN A 829 -14.35 16.38 -0.64
C ASN A 829 -14.08 17.86 -0.95
N PRO A 830 -14.98 18.59 -1.64
CA PRO A 830 -14.70 19.95 -2.09
C PRO A 830 -14.19 20.86 -0.96
N THR A 831 -13.03 21.45 -1.19
CA THR A 831 -12.26 22.16 -0.16
C THR A 831 -12.54 23.65 -0.24
N LEU A 832 -13.13 24.23 0.80
CA LEU A 832 -13.49 25.65 0.85
C LEU A 832 -12.34 26.46 1.44
N ASN A 833 -11.71 27.32 0.64
CA ASN A 833 -10.59 28.17 1.04
C ASN A 833 -9.44 27.39 1.71
N GLY A 834 -9.10 26.22 1.18
CA GLY A 834 -8.07 25.33 1.73
C GLY A 834 -8.51 24.48 2.94
N GLN A 835 -9.81 24.49 3.29
CA GLN A 835 -10.37 23.65 4.35
C GLN A 835 -11.42 22.68 3.80
N GLU A 836 -11.16 21.38 3.93
CA GLU A 836 -12.13 20.32 3.61
C GLU A 836 -13.37 20.42 4.52
N ALA A 837 -14.54 20.02 4.02
CA ALA A 837 -15.72 19.93 4.87
C ALA A 837 -15.55 18.82 5.92
N ARG A 838 -15.94 19.09 7.18
CA ARG A 838 -15.81 18.16 8.31
C ARG A 838 -17.08 18.13 9.17
N PRO A 839 -17.44 16.99 9.79
CA PRO A 839 -18.64 16.86 10.63
C PRO A 839 -18.44 17.42 12.06
N ASP A 840 -17.73 18.54 12.19
CA ASP A 840 -17.43 19.23 13.45
C ASP A 840 -18.07 20.63 13.44
N ALA A 841 -19.24 20.76 14.08
CA ALA A 841 -19.99 22.02 14.07
C ALA A 841 -19.29 23.14 14.84
N ALA A 842 -18.43 22.83 15.81
CA ALA A 842 -17.76 23.85 16.62
C ALA A 842 -16.75 24.65 15.79
N ASN A 843 -16.05 23.99 14.87
CA ASN A 843 -15.02 24.61 14.05
C ASN A 843 -15.42 24.79 12.57
N ASN A 844 -16.39 24.01 12.08
CA ASN A 844 -16.78 23.97 10.67
C ASN A 844 -18.26 24.32 10.45
N ALA A 845 -18.87 25.19 11.27
CA ALA A 845 -20.29 25.57 11.12
C ALA A 845 -20.66 26.05 9.70
N ASN A 846 -19.75 26.71 8.98
CA ASN A 846 -19.97 27.19 7.61
C ASN A 846 -19.49 26.22 6.52
N ASN A 847 -18.97 25.05 6.90
CA ASN A 847 -18.46 24.01 6.00
C ASN A 847 -18.72 22.60 6.58
N TYR A 848 -19.90 22.39 7.15
CA TYR A 848 -20.22 21.20 7.94
C TYR A 848 -20.57 20.03 7.02
N LEU A 849 -19.76 18.96 7.04
CA LEU A 849 -19.97 17.80 6.17
C LEU A 849 -21.14 16.95 6.67
N ILE A 850 -22.14 16.77 5.80
CA ILE A 850 -23.21 15.78 5.99
C ILE A 850 -23.09 14.74 4.90
N GLU A 851 -22.94 13.48 5.31
CA GLU A 851 -22.91 12.35 4.39
C GLU A 851 -24.15 11.49 4.56
N LYS A 852 -24.80 11.14 3.46
CA LYS A 852 -25.96 10.24 3.43
C LYS A 852 -25.74 9.16 2.37
N PRO A 853 -26.48 8.03 2.42
CA PRO A 853 -26.44 7.05 1.35
C PRO A 853 -26.84 7.60 -0.02
N GLN A 854 -27.66 8.66 -0.07
CA GLN A 854 -28.18 9.22 -1.32
C GLN A 854 -27.31 10.34 -1.91
N TYR A 855 -26.56 11.09 -1.09
CA TYR A 855 -25.70 12.22 -1.50
C TYR A 855 -24.81 12.64 -0.32
N SER A 856 -23.76 13.41 -0.60
CA SER A 856 -22.96 14.11 0.42
C SER A 856 -23.05 15.62 0.20
N LEU A 857 -22.95 16.44 1.25
CA LEU A 857 -22.99 17.89 1.14
C LEU A 857 -22.16 18.60 2.21
N SER A 858 -21.84 19.87 1.95
CA SER A 858 -21.33 20.80 2.95
C SER A 858 -22.38 21.84 3.27
N TYR A 859 -22.83 21.89 4.52
CA TYR A 859 -23.79 22.86 5.01
C TYR A 859 -23.09 24.15 5.49
N ASN A 860 -23.69 25.29 5.15
CA ASN A 860 -23.23 26.60 5.55
C ASN A 860 -24.24 27.27 6.48
N GLU A 861 -23.88 27.37 7.75
CA GLU A 861 -24.74 27.93 8.78
C GLU A 861 -25.06 29.42 8.58
N SER A 862 -24.15 30.20 8.00
CA SER A 862 -24.41 31.63 7.72
C SER A 862 -25.41 31.81 6.57
N ASN A 863 -25.40 30.91 5.60
CA ASN A 863 -26.29 30.95 4.43
C ASN A 863 -27.57 30.12 4.63
N LYS A 864 -27.63 29.29 5.67
CA LYS A 864 -28.70 28.32 5.95
C LYS A 864 -29.00 27.39 4.77
N GLY A 865 -27.96 26.96 4.07
CA GLY A 865 -28.03 26.14 2.87
C GLY A 865 -26.69 25.52 2.53
N SER A 866 -26.65 24.64 1.53
CA SER A 866 -25.40 23.97 1.15
C SER A 866 -24.45 24.89 0.38
N ASN A 867 -23.15 24.83 0.70
CA ASN A 867 -22.08 25.32 -0.19
C ASN A 867 -22.06 24.50 -1.48
N TRP A 868 -22.17 23.18 -1.32
CA TRP A 868 -22.20 22.20 -2.40
C TRP A 868 -22.94 20.93 -1.94
N VAL A 869 -23.54 20.23 -2.90
CA VAL A 869 -24.08 18.87 -2.76
C VAL A 869 -23.49 18.04 -3.89
N SER A 870 -22.99 16.85 -3.56
CA SER A 870 -22.36 15.91 -4.48
C SER A 870 -23.07 14.55 -4.48
N TRP A 871 -23.28 13.98 -5.66
CA TRP A 871 -23.96 12.69 -5.80
C TRP A 871 -23.65 11.97 -7.12
N GLN A 872 -23.66 10.64 -7.05
CA GLN A 872 -23.62 9.77 -8.23
C GLN A 872 -25.05 9.52 -8.72
N LEU A 873 -25.27 9.56 -10.02
CA LEU A 873 -26.49 9.15 -10.68
C LEU A 873 -26.18 7.98 -11.62
N ASN A 874 -26.83 6.85 -11.38
CA ASN A 874 -26.78 5.65 -12.20
C ASN A 874 -28.20 5.04 -12.26
N LYS A 875 -28.36 3.90 -12.93
CA LYS A 875 -29.68 3.28 -13.12
C LYS A 875 -30.31 2.76 -11.83
N THR A 876 -29.53 2.36 -10.82
CA THR A 876 -30.08 1.78 -9.59
C THR A 876 -30.79 2.80 -8.72
N TRP A 877 -30.49 4.09 -8.89
CA TRP A 877 -31.20 5.20 -8.23
C TRP A 877 -32.58 5.50 -8.81
N LEU A 878 -32.88 4.96 -10.01
CA LEU A 878 -34.06 5.30 -10.79
C LEU A 878 -35.13 4.20 -10.69
N GLY A 879 -36.37 4.62 -10.45
CA GLY A 879 -37.53 3.74 -10.38
C GLY A 879 -38.74 4.36 -11.08
N ASP A 880 -39.92 3.97 -10.62
CA ASP A 880 -41.20 4.42 -11.16
C ASP A 880 -42.06 5.21 -10.17
N LEU A 881 -41.49 5.55 -9.01
CA LEU A 881 -42.16 6.35 -7.99
C LEU A 881 -42.46 7.75 -8.51
N GLY A 882 -43.73 8.16 -8.37
CA GLY A 882 -44.19 9.52 -8.66
C GLY A 882 -43.78 10.51 -7.58
N ALA A 883 -44.26 11.75 -7.70
CA ALA A 883 -44.17 12.70 -6.60
C ALA A 883 -44.91 12.17 -5.37
N PRO A 884 -44.44 12.44 -4.13
CA PRO A 884 -45.24 12.20 -2.95
C PRO A 884 -46.57 12.97 -3.04
N ASN A 885 -47.69 12.29 -2.83
CA ASN A 885 -48.99 12.95 -2.79
C ASN A 885 -49.07 13.79 -1.51
N ASN A 886 -49.33 15.09 -1.65
CA ASN A 886 -49.70 15.94 -0.53
C ASN A 886 -51.22 16.10 -0.55
N ASP A 887 -51.91 15.33 0.28
CA ASP A 887 -53.37 15.44 0.46
C ASP A 887 -53.76 16.65 1.35
N SER A 888 -52.78 17.39 1.87
CA SER A 888 -53.00 18.56 2.71
C SER A 888 -53.20 19.83 1.91
N LEU A 889 -54.27 20.54 2.24
CA LEU A 889 -54.57 21.87 1.73
C LEU A 889 -53.91 22.97 2.58
N ASP A 890 -53.13 22.61 3.61
CA ASP A 890 -52.49 23.57 4.51
C ASP A 890 -51.16 24.09 3.92
N PRO A 891 -51.02 25.40 3.62
CA PRO A 891 -49.76 25.99 3.17
C PRO A 891 -48.63 25.96 4.22
N TYR A 892 -48.92 25.61 5.47
CA TYR A 892 -47.93 25.34 6.52
C TYR A 892 -47.58 23.85 6.65
N ASP A 893 -48.20 22.97 5.85
CA ASP A 893 -47.84 21.55 5.87
C ASP A 893 -46.41 21.37 5.36
N SER A 894 -45.57 20.84 6.25
CA SER A 894 -44.17 20.56 6.01
C SER A 894 -43.96 19.23 5.31
N PHE A 895 -44.98 18.44 4.99
CA PHE A 895 -44.76 17.25 4.16
C PHE A 895 -44.69 17.62 2.66
N PRO A 896 -43.72 17.09 1.89
CA PRO A 896 -42.59 16.24 2.30
C PRO A 896 -41.30 16.98 2.73
N TRP A 897 -41.31 18.32 2.83
CA TRP A 897 -40.17 19.21 3.12
C TRP A 897 -39.74 19.30 4.60
N ARG A 898 -38.60 18.72 4.96
CA ARG A 898 -38.22 18.51 6.37
C ARG A 898 -36.86 19.09 6.73
N SER A 899 -36.71 19.49 7.99
CA SER A 899 -35.38 19.78 8.54
C SER A 899 -34.51 18.53 8.52
N ASP A 900 -33.21 18.73 8.35
CA ASP A 900 -32.23 17.64 8.41
C ASP A 900 -31.81 17.38 9.86
N SER A 901 -32.12 16.20 10.36
CA SER A 901 -31.74 15.71 11.70
C SER A 901 -30.24 15.44 11.84
N ALA A 902 -29.51 15.33 10.73
CA ALA A 902 -28.06 15.21 10.75
C ALA A 902 -27.37 16.53 11.13
N LEU A 903 -28.10 17.66 11.15
CA LEU A 903 -27.59 18.90 11.71
C LEU A 903 -27.58 18.80 13.24
N PRO A 904 -26.43 19.03 13.89
CA PRO A 904 -26.36 19.04 15.34
C PRO A 904 -27.11 20.25 15.90
N SER A 905 -27.53 20.15 17.16
CA SER A 905 -28.37 21.15 17.84
C SER A 905 -27.76 22.56 17.92
N GLU A 906 -26.45 22.65 17.72
CA GLU A 906 -25.62 23.84 17.73
C GLU A 906 -25.77 24.68 16.45
N LEU A 907 -26.25 24.07 15.36
CA LEU A 907 -26.52 24.76 14.09
C LEU A 907 -28.02 25.06 13.96
N ASP A 908 -28.37 26.24 13.43
CA ASP A 908 -29.75 26.58 13.15
C ASP A 908 -30.29 25.70 12.04
N THR A 909 -31.27 24.88 12.39
CA THR A 909 -32.05 24.15 11.41
C THR A 909 -33.06 25.06 10.71
N THR A 910 -33.33 24.72 9.44
CA THR A 910 -34.42 25.31 8.65
C THR A 910 -35.52 24.31 8.40
N GLU A 911 -36.75 24.80 8.30
CA GLU A 911 -37.96 24.04 8.01
C GLU A 911 -38.53 24.38 6.63
N GLY A 912 -39.27 23.44 6.04
CA GLY A 912 -39.87 23.63 4.71
C GLY A 912 -40.78 24.86 4.60
N GLY A 913 -41.49 25.22 5.68
CA GLY A 913 -42.36 26.41 5.71
C GLY A 913 -41.59 27.73 5.52
N GLU A 914 -40.32 27.78 5.92
CA GLU A 914 -39.51 29.01 5.97
C GLU A 914 -39.01 29.44 4.58
N TYR A 915 -39.00 28.52 3.63
CA TYR A 915 -38.79 28.81 2.20
C TYR A 915 -40.04 29.43 1.53
N GLY A 916 -41.18 29.43 2.22
CA GLY A 916 -42.46 29.92 1.70
C GLY A 916 -42.49 31.45 1.52
N ARG A 917 -43.36 31.92 0.60
CA ARG A 917 -43.63 33.35 0.35
C ARG A 917 -42.40 34.21 -0.02
N SER A 918 -41.31 33.58 -0.48
CA SER A 918 -40.07 34.25 -0.95
C SER A 918 -40.14 34.71 -2.41
N GLY A 919 -41.07 34.18 -3.20
CA GLY A 919 -41.08 34.33 -4.67
C GLY A 919 -40.17 33.33 -5.39
N PHE A 920 -39.43 32.51 -4.63
CA PHE A 920 -38.57 31.44 -5.12
C PHE A 920 -39.18 30.07 -4.78
N ASP A 921 -38.81 29.06 -5.56
CA ASP A 921 -39.13 27.67 -5.26
C ASP A 921 -38.14 27.09 -4.25
N ARG A 922 -38.57 25.99 -3.60
CA ARG A 922 -37.69 25.03 -2.94
C ARG A 922 -36.97 24.21 -3.99
N GLY A 923 -35.87 24.74 -4.51
CA GLY A 923 -35.06 24.12 -5.54
C GLY A 923 -34.22 23.00 -4.97
N HIS A 924 -34.32 21.81 -5.58
CA HIS A 924 -33.48 20.69 -5.19
C HIS A 924 -32.10 20.82 -5.83
N LEU A 925 -31.04 20.52 -5.08
CA LEU A 925 -29.72 20.27 -5.67
C LEU A 925 -29.65 18.86 -6.23
N THR A 926 -29.87 17.85 -5.38
CA THR A 926 -30.16 16.47 -5.83
C THR A 926 -31.65 16.33 -6.11
N ALA A 927 -32.01 16.20 -7.39
CA ALA A 927 -33.41 16.15 -7.82
C ALA A 927 -34.14 14.89 -7.31
N ARG A 928 -35.39 15.04 -6.85
CA ARG A 928 -36.23 13.89 -6.44
C ARG A 928 -36.38 12.82 -7.53
N GLU A 929 -36.41 13.26 -8.80
CA GLU A 929 -36.59 12.38 -9.96
C GLU A 929 -35.31 11.61 -10.30
N GLN A 930 -34.21 11.87 -9.59
CA GLN A 930 -32.95 11.14 -9.64
C GLN A 930 -32.78 10.19 -8.45
N ARG A 931 -33.76 10.13 -7.52
CA ARG A 931 -33.80 9.26 -6.33
C ARG A 931 -35.16 8.58 -6.16
N ASN A 932 -35.85 8.27 -7.27
CA ASN A 932 -37.22 7.77 -7.26
C ASN A 932 -37.33 6.24 -7.24
N ARG A 933 -36.29 5.52 -6.80
CA ARG A 933 -36.33 4.05 -6.64
C ARG A 933 -37.21 3.59 -5.48
N THR A 934 -37.18 4.31 -4.36
CA THR A 934 -38.00 4.05 -3.17
C THR A 934 -38.42 5.35 -2.53
N GLN A 935 -39.44 5.29 -1.66
CA GLN A 935 -39.90 6.46 -0.93
C GLN A 935 -38.85 6.96 0.08
N LYS A 936 -38.08 6.05 0.71
CA LYS A 936 -36.93 6.39 1.56
C LYS A 936 -35.93 7.28 0.81
N ASP A 937 -35.47 6.84 -0.36
CA ASP A 937 -34.47 7.61 -1.14
C ASP A 937 -35.04 8.92 -1.68
N GLN A 938 -36.30 8.92 -2.11
CA GLN A 938 -36.92 10.12 -2.66
C GLN A 938 -37.17 11.15 -1.56
N LEU A 939 -37.66 10.75 -0.39
CA LEU A 939 -37.92 11.65 0.73
C LEU A 939 -36.62 12.26 1.30
N ALA A 940 -35.49 11.57 1.22
CA ALA A 940 -34.19 12.12 1.59
C ALA A 940 -33.84 13.39 0.77
N THR A 941 -34.31 13.53 -0.47
CA THR A 941 -34.04 14.74 -1.27
C THR A 941 -34.83 15.97 -0.81
N PHE A 942 -35.86 15.80 0.02
CA PHE A 942 -36.70 16.89 0.53
C PHE A 942 -36.17 17.49 1.85
N LEU A 943 -35.02 17.04 2.33
CA LEU A 943 -34.33 17.64 3.48
C LEU A 943 -33.83 19.05 3.12
N THR A 944 -34.03 20.01 4.02
CA THR A 944 -33.73 21.44 3.78
C THR A 944 -32.27 21.71 3.48
N THR A 945 -31.35 20.85 3.92
CA THR A 945 -29.92 20.90 3.58
C THR A 945 -29.65 20.68 2.09
N ASN A 946 -30.50 19.93 1.38
CA ASN A 946 -30.40 19.71 -0.08
C ASN A 946 -31.15 20.79 -0.90
N LEU A 947 -31.70 21.82 -0.25
CA LEU A 947 -32.51 22.85 -0.90
C LEU A 947 -31.76 24.18 -0.96
N LEU A 948 -31.95 24.89 -2.07
CA LEU A 948 -31.63 26.31 -2.18
C LEU A 948 -32.82 27.04 -2.79
N PRO A 949 -33.10 28.31 -2.43
CA PRO A 949 -34.11 29.12 -3.11
C PRO A 949 -33.77 29.27 -4.60
N GLN A 950 -34.61 28.74 -5.49
CA GLN A 950 -34.38 28.77 -6.94
C GLN A 950 -35.50 29.48 -7.70
N GLU A 951 -35.13 30.20 -8.75
CA GLU A 951 -36.07 30.91 -9.62
C GLU A 951 -37.03 29.91 -10.30
N PRO A 952 -38.36 30.09 -10.19
CA PRO A 952 -39.33 29.10 -10.68
C PRO A 952 -39.25 28.80 -12.19
N GLY A 953 -38.91 29.80 -13.01
CA GLY A 953 -38.66 29.65 -14.44
C GLY A 953 -37.52 28.68 -14.73
N GLN A 954 -36.38 28.79 -14.02
CA GLN A 954 -35.23 27.88 -14.15
C GLN A 954 -35.51 26.50 -13.54
N ASN A 955 -36.02 26.46 -12.31
CA ASN A 955 -36.25 25.24 -11.54
C ASN A 955 -37.34 24.35 -12.15
N GLN A 956 -38.48 24.92 -12.58
CA GLN A 956 -39.61 24.12 -13.05
C GLN A 956 -39.66 23.92 -14.55
N ARG A 957 -39.05 24.78 -15.37
CA ARG A 957 -39.25 24.77 -16.84
C ARG A 957 -38.02 25.18 -17.66
N GLY A 958 -36.95 25.64 -17.02
CA GLY A 958 -35.81 26.29 -17.65
C GLY A 958 -34.56 25.43 -17.66
N ALA A 959 -33.39 26.06 -17.66
CA ALA A 959 -32.12 25.38 -17.91
C ALA A 959 -31.78 24.33 -16.85
N TRP A 960 -32.09 24.59 -15.56
CA TRP A 960 -31.85 23.63 -14.48
C TRP A 960 -32.62 22.32 -14.69
N ARG A 961 -33.94 22.40 -14.89
CA ARG A 961 -34.77 21.21 -15.18
C ARG A 961 -34.36 20.49 -16.46
N GLN A 962 -33.95 21.24 -17.50
CA GLN A 962 -33.48 20.66 -18.75
C GLN A 962 -32.22 19.82 -18.52
N LEU A 963 -31.26 20.32 -17.74
CA LEU A 963 -30.04 19.61 -17.40
C LEU A 963 -30.33 18.36 -16.54
N GLU A 964 -31.21 18.46 -15.54
CA GLU A 964 -31.62 17.28 -14.75
C GLU A 964 -32.29 16.19 -15.60
N ALA A 965 -33.13 16.59 -16.54
CA ALA A 965 -33.79 15.67 -17.46
C ALA A 965 -32.80 15.05 -18.46
N PHE A 966 -31.85 15.85 -18.96
CA PHE A 966 -30.76 15.39 -19.82
C PHE A 966 -29.91 14.33 -19.10
N SER A 967 -29.42 14.62 -17.89
CA SER A 967 -28.64 13.70 -17.06
C SER A 967 -29.35 12.36 -16.82
N ARG A 968 -30.63 12.40 -16.40
CA ARG A 968 -31.42 11.17 -16.21
C ARG A 968 -31.58 10.37 -17.50
N THR A 969 -31.81 11.06 -18.63
CA THR A 969 -32.04 10.38 -19.91
C THR A 969 -30.77 9.77 -20.47
N ILE A 970 -29.60 10.38 -20.26
CA ILE A 970 -28.30 9.76 -20.58
C ILE A 970 -28.11 8.46 -19.79
N VAL A 971 -28.34 8.49 -18.48
CA VAL A 971 -28.20 7.30 -17.62
C VAL A 971 -29.13 6.17 -18.08
N LEU A 972 -30.40 6.49 -18.36
CA LEU A 972 -31.39 5.49 -18.75
C LEU A 972 -31.18 4.97 -20.17
N ASN A 973 -30.94 5.85 -21.15
CA ASN A 973 -30.97 5.49 -22.57
C ASN A 973 -29.58 5.16 -23.13
N ARG A 974 -28.50 5.67 -22.51
CA ARG A 974 -27.12 5.54 -22.99
C ARG A 974 -26.24 4.72 -22.03
N GLY A 975 -26.67 4.52 -20.78
CA GLY A 975 -26.03 3.62 -19.84
C GLY A 975 -24.82 4.20 -19.09
N TRP A 976 -24.68 5.53 -19.06
CA TRP A 976 -23.60 6.19 -18.31
C TRP A 976 -23.94 6.38 -16.84
N GLU A 977 -22.91 6.58 -16.04
CA GLU A 977 -22.97 7.06 -14.66
C GLU A 977 -22.49 8.50 -14.61
N LEU A 978 -23.17 9.34 -13.84
CA LEU A 978 -22.87 10.78 -13.77
C LEU A 978 -22.52 11.14 -12.33
N TYR A 979 -21.37 11.75 -12.13
CA TYR A 979 -20.93 12.29 -10.84
C TYR A 979 -21.17 13.79 -10.85
N ASN A 980 -22.12 14.24 -10.03
CA ASN A 980 -22.63 15.60 -10.04
C ASN A 980 -22.17 16.32 -8.77
N ILE A 981 -21.75 17.56 -8.92
CA ILE A 981 -21.51 18.49 -7.80
C ILE A 981 -22.28 19.77 -8.12
N ALA A 982 -23.06 20.30 -7.19
CA ALA A 982 -23.87 21.49 -7.44
C ALA A 982 -24.03 22.36 -6.20
N GLY A 983 -24.23 23.66 -6.40
CA GLY A 983 -24.40 24.62 -5.31
C GLY A 983 -24.90 25.97 -5.78
N GLY A 984 -24.87 26.95 -4.88
CA GLY A 984 -25.23 28.35 -5.14
C GLY A 984 -24.06 29.29 -4.87
N TYR A 985 -24.08 30.46 -5.49
CA TYR A 985 -23.11 31.53 -5.24
C TYR A 985 -23.80 32.91 -5.19
N GLY A 986 -23.23 33.84 -4.43
CA GLY A 986 -23.75 35.20 -4.26
C GLY A 986 -24.95 35.29 -3.34
N SER A 987 -25.52 36.50 -3.22
CA SER A 987 -26.72 36.76 -2.42
C SER A 987 -27.61 37.82 -3.05
N LEU A 988 -28.86 37.46 -3.35
CA LEU A 988 -29.90 38.41 -3.78
C LEU A 988 -30.59 39.11 -2.60
N ASN A 989 -30.21 38.79 -1.36
CA ASN A 989 -30.88 39.31 -0.18
C ASN A 989 -30.62 40.82 -0.04
N GLY A 990 -31.63 41.63 -0.34
CA GLY A 990 -31.55 43.09 -0.29
C GLY A 990 -30.99 43.76 -1.56
N GLU A 991 -30.82 43.00 -2.65
CA GLU A 991 -30.18 43.48 -3.89
C GLU A 991 -31.12 43.64 -5.08
N LEU A 992 -32.42 43.33 -4.95
CA LEU A 992 -33.37 43.59 -6.03
C LEU A 992 -33.68 45.10 -6.14
N PRO A 993 -33.86 45.64 -7.36
CA PRO A 993 -34.27 47.03 -7.57
C PRO A 993 -35.50 47.41 -6.73
N PHE A 994 -35.58 48.67 -6.27
CA PHE A 994 -36.67 49.14 -5.41
C PHE A 994 -38.07 48.87 -6.00
N ASP A 995 -38.19 48.97 -7.33
CA ASP A 995 -39.39 48.75 -8.12
C ASP A 995 -39.60 47.29 -8.58
N HIS A 996 -38.68 46.39 -8.25
CA HIS A 996 -38.81 44.98 -8.60
C HIS A 996 -39.96 44.35 -7.79
N PRO A 997 -40.89 43.63 -8.44
CA PRO A 997 -42.10 43.10 -7.78
C PRO A 997 -41.79 42.13 -6.63
N PHE A 998 -40.59 41.53 -6.63
CA PHE A 998 -40.14 40.59 -5.59
C PHE A 998 -39.32 41.23 -4.45
N ASN A 999 -39.05 42.54 -4.47
CA ASN A 999 -38.20 43.20 -3.47
C ASN A 999 -38.79 43.13 -2.04
N ASN A 1000 -40.13 43.09 -1.91
CA ASN A 1000 -40.82 42.96 -0.62
C ASN A 1000 -41.00 41.49 -0.14
N PHE A 1001 -40.49 40.50 -0.87
CA PHE A 1001 -40.65 39.07 -0.57
C PHE A 1001 -39.43 38.44 0.14
N PHE A 1002 -38.31 39.17 0.29
CA PHE A 1002 -37.13 38.74 1.08
C PHE A 1002 -37.31 39.00 2.58
N ASN A 1003 -38.41 38.56 3.15
CA ASN A 1003 -38.61 38.59 4.60
C ASN A 1003 -38.83 37.16 5.10
N ASN A 1004 -37.88 36.27 4.82
CA ASN A 1004 -37.84 34.97 5.48
C ASN A 1004 -37.18 35.17 6.87
N GLN A 1005 -37.85 34.69 7.93
CA GLN A 1005 -37.47 34.99 9.32
C GLN A 1005 -36.14 34.36 9.74
N LYS A 1006 -35.61 33.43 8.92
CA LYS A 1006 -34.36 32.69 9.15
C LYS A 1006 -33.16 33.21 8.38
N TYR A 1007 -33.33 34.28 7.60
CA TYR A 1007 -32.29 34.84 6.73
C TYR A 1007 -31.65 33.81 5.79
N ILE A 1008 -32.44 32.87 5.27
CA ILE A 1008 -32.01 31.88 4.27
C ILE A 1008 -31.48 32.65 3.05
N ASN A 1009 -30.26 32.34 2.63
CA ASN A 1009 -29.65 32.99 1.49
C ASN A 1009 -30.36 32.62 0.19
N VAL A 1010 -30.65 33.61 -0.64
CA VAL A 1010 -31.09 33.40 -2.03
C VAL A 1010 -29.88 33.61 -2.93
N PRO A 1011 -29.28 32.56 -3.53
CA PRO A 1011 -28.11 32.71 -4.38
C PRO A 1011 -28.39 33.59 -5.60
N GLU A 1012 -27.38 34.31 -6.10
CA GLU A 1012 -27.41 35.01 -7.40
C GLU A 1012 -27.28 34.04 -8.58
N LEU A 1013 -26.44 33.01 -8.40
CA LEU A 1013 -26.12 31.99 -9.39
C LEU A 1013 -26.33 30.60 -8.80
N MET A 1014 -26.83 29.70 -9.62
CA MET A 1014 -26.80 28.26 -9.38
C MET A 1014 -25.70 27.65 -10.26
N TRP A 1015 -24.90 26.72 -9.75
CA TRP A 1015 -23.85 26.08 -10.52
C TRP A 1015 -23.92 24.55 -10.44
N LYS A 1016 -23.40 23.87 -11.47
CA LYS A 1016 -23.31 22.40 -11.51
C LYS A 1016 -22.12 21.93 -12.34
N VAL A 1017 -21.37 20.98 -11.81
CA VAL A 1017 -20.31 20.22 -12.47
C VAL A 1017 -20.76 18.77 -12.61
N ILE A 1018 -20.58 18.16 -13.79
CA ILE A 1018 -20.92 16.77 -14.07
C ILE A 1018 -19.74 16.08 -14.77
N VAL A 1019 -19.26 14.99 -14.17
CA VAL A 1019 -18.28 14.08 -14.76
C VAL A 1019 -19.00 12.79 -15.18
N PRO A 1020 -19.18 12.55 -16.49
CA PRO A 1020 -19.77 11.31 -17.02
C PRO A 1020 -18.71 10.21 -17.14
N LEU A 1021 -18.98 9.06 -16.53
CA LEU A 1021 -18.18 7.85 -16.63
C LEU A 1021 -19.05 6.66 -17.09
N LYS A 1022 -18.42 5.61 -17.63
CA LYS A 1022 -19.11 4.36 -17.89
C LYS A 1022 -19.25 3.56 -16.59
N PRO A 1023 -20.22 2.65 -16.48
CA PRO A 1023 -20.34 1.75 -15.34
C PRO A 1023 -19.02 1.01 -15.06
N GLY A 1024 -18.61 1.01 -13.80
CA GLY A 1024 -17.35 0.38 -13.35
C GLY A 1024 -16.08 1.20 -13.56
N GLN A 1025 -16.16 2.40 -14.16
CA GLN A 1025 -15.00 3.28 -14.29
C GLN A 1025 -14.74 4.11 -13.02
N GLY A 1026 -13.46 4.34 -12.74
CA GLY A 1026 -12.93 5.00 -11.55
C GLY A 1026 -12.18 6.32 -11.83
N ILE A 1027 -11.49 6.83 -10.80
CA ILE A 1027 -10.54 7.96 -10.92
C ILE A 1027 -9.45 7.63 -11.94
N ALA A 1028 -8.97 6.39 -11.92
CA ALA A 1028 -7.93 5.89 -12.82
C ALA A 1028 -8.35 5.87 -14.31
N ASP A 1029 -9.66 5.87 -14.60
CA ASP A 1029 -10.20 5.94 -15.96
C ASP A 1029 -10.33 7.37 -16.48
N VAL A 1030 -10.20 8.37 -15.61
CA VAL A 1030 -10.27 9.78 -16.00
C VAL A 1030 -8.96 10.17 -16.66
N THR A 1031 -9.07 10.77 -17.84
CA THR A 1031 -7.92 11.23 -18.62
C THR A 1031 -8.08 12.71 -18.92
N ALA A 1032 -7.01 13.35 -19.40
CA ALA A 1032 -7.05 14.72 -19.91
C ALA A 1032 -8.05 14.97 -21.06
N ASN A 1033 -8.73 13.94 -21.57
CA ASN A 1033 -9.76 14.04 -22.61
C ASN A 1033 -11.17 13.68 -22.11
N THR A 1034 -11.34 13.33 -20.84
CA THR A 1034 -12.65 13.05 -20.26
C THR A 1034 -13.50 14.32 -20.30
N PRO A 1035 -14.73 14.28 -20.85
CA PRO A 1035 -15.57 15.48 -20.92
C PRO A 1035 -16.06 15.87 -19.52
N VAL A 1036 -16.02 17.15 -19.18
CA VAL A 1036 -16.60 17.69 -17.94
C VAL A 1036 -17.62 18.76 -18.32
N ILE A 1037 -18.85 18.66 -17.80
CA ILE A 1037 -19.89 19.66 -18.00
C ILE A 1037 -19.85 20.59 -16.79
N ALA A 1038 -19.53 21.87 -16.98
CA ALA A 1038 -19.62 22.90 -15.96
C ALA A 1038 -20.56 24.01 -16.42
N VAL A 1039 -21.55 24.35 -15.59
CA VAL A 1039 -22.54 25.41 -15.88
C VAL A 1039 -22.73 26.37 -14.70
N THR A 1040 -23.00 27.63 -15.02
CA THR A 1040 -23.51 28.64 -14.09
C THR A 1040 -24.79 29.24 -14.66
N LEU A 1041 -25.88 29.18 -13.90
CA LEU A 1041 -27.20 29.64 -14.30
C LEU A 1041 -27.64 30.82 -13.42
N PRO A 1042 -28.16 31.91 -14.01
CA PRO A 1042 -28.67 33.02 -13.23
C PRO A 1042 -29.92 32.61 -12.43
N ASN A 1043 -29.97 33.00 -11.17
CA ASN A 1043 -31.10 32.78 -10.28
C ASN A 1043 -31.98 34.03 -10.13
N PHE A 1044 -31.82 35.02 -11.01
CA PHE A 1044 -32.63 36.25 -10.99
C PHE A 1044 -34.04 36.01 -11.56
N PRO A 1045 -35.11 36.38 -10.85
CA PRO A 1045 -36.46 36.37 -11.39
C PRO A 1045 -36.58 37.33 -12.60
N PRO A 1046 -37.08 36.88 -13.76
CA PRO A 1046 -37.30 37.76 -14.90
C PRO A 1046 -38.42 38.77 -14.61
N TYR A 1047 -38.35 39.96 -15.23
CA TYR A 1047 -39.45 40.93 -15.17
C TYR A 1047 -40.75 40.31 -15.74
N PRO A 1048 -41.92 40.57 -15.13
CA PRO A 1048 -43.19 40.02 -15.60
C PRO A 1048 -43.42 40.28 -17.10
N GLY A 1049 -43.55 39.21 -17.90
CA GLY A 1049 -43.82 39.29 -19.34
C GLY A 1049 -42.61 39.07 -20.27
N THR A 1050 -41.39 38.93 -19.73
CA THR A 1050 -40.22 38.50 -20.53
C THR A 1050 -40.13 36.97 -20.52
N ASN A 1051 -40.34 36.33 -21.68
CA ASN A 1051 -40.33 34.87 -21.82
C ASN A 1051 -39.05 34.44 -22.57
N THR A 1052 -37.90 34.48 -21.89
CA THR A 1052 -36.63 33.98 -22.45
C THR A 1052 -36.50 32.49 -22.16
N ARG A 1053 -36.59 31.67 -23.21
CA ARG A 1053 -36.42 30.21 -23.10
C ARG A 1053 -34.92 29.87 -23.09
N ILE A 1054 -34.31 29.97 -21.92
CA ILE A 1054 -32.87 29.72 -21.72
C ILE A 1054 -32.59 28.21 -21.79
N GLN A 1055 -31.57 27.81 -22.56
CA GLN A 1055 -31.06 26.44 -22.62
C GLN A 1055 -29.81 26.32 -21.74
N TRP A 1056 -29.64 25.17 -21.08
CA TRP A 1056 -28.45 24.96 -20.24
C TRP A 1056 -27.13 25.00 -21.02
N PHE A 1057 -27.20 24.69 -22.32
CA PHE A 1057 -26.06 24.65 -23.24
C PHE A 1057 -25.85 25.95 -24.03
N ASP A 1058 -26.59 27.02 -23.73
CA ASP A 1058 -26.30 28.34 -24.29
C ASP A 1058 -24.88 28.76 -23.83
N MET A 1059 -24.11 29.39 -24.73
CA MET A 1059 -22.69 29.74 -24.45
C MET A 1059 -22.50 30.61 -23.20
N GLU A 1060 -23.52 31.38 -22.80
CA GLU A 1060 -23.50 32.23 -21.60
C GLU A 1060 -23.64 31.42 -20.30
N ASN A 1061 -24.14 30.18 -20.38
CA ASN A 1061 -24.37 29.30 -19.23
C ASN A 1061 -23.28 28.25 -19.05
N ILE A 1062 -22.57 27.87 -20.14
CA ILE A 1062 -21.41 26.96 -20.08
C ILE A 1062 -20.21 27.73 -19.54
N THR A 1063 -19.50 27.14 -18.58
CA THR A 1063 -18.29 27.73 -17.98
C THR A 1063 -17.19 26.67 -17.83
N THR A 1064 -16.08 27.03 -17.20
CA THR A 1064 -15.01 26.14 -16.75
C THR A 1064 -15.18 25.80 -15.26
N VAL A 1065 -14.52 24.73 -14.79
CA VAL A 1065 -14.49 24.40 -13.36
C VAL A 1065 -13.68 25.48 -12.62
N ASP A 1066 -12.52 25.88 -13.15
CA ASP A 1066 -11.70 27.00 -12.60
C ASP A 1066 -12.54 28.23 -12.26
N ARG A 1067 -13.52 28.56 -13.11
CA ARG A 1067 -14.36 29.75 -12.90
C ARG A 1067 -15.35 29.56 -11.75
N ILE A 1068 -15.87 28.35 -11.57
CA ILE A 1068 -16.74 28.01 -10.42
C ILE A 1068 -15.92 28.08 -9.13
N GLU A 1069 -14.70 27.57 -9.14
CA GLU A 1069 -13.75 27.62 -8.02
C GLU A 1069 -13.35 29.05 -7.66
N GLU A 1070 -13.02 29.87 -8.67
CA GLU A 1070 -12.72 31.30 -8.48
C GLU A 1070 -13.89 32.05 -7.84
N LEU A 1071 -15.13 31.73 -8.22
CA LEU A 1071 -16.33 32.34 -7.63
C LEU A 1071 -16.51 31.87 -6.18
N THR A 1072 -16.49 30.56 -5.95
CA THR A 1072 -16.94 29.94 -4.70
C THR A 1072 -15.87 29.81 -3.62
N GLY A 1073 -14.59 29.87 -4.01
CA GLY A 1073 -13.46 29.48 -3.17
C GLY A 1073 -13.37 27.99 -2.90
N LEU A 1074 -14.13 27.16 -3.64
CA LEU A 1074 -14.04 25.70 -3.60
C LEU A 1074 -12.89 25.22 -4.49
N ASP A 1075 -12.29 24.11 -4.09
CA ASP A 1075 -11.41 23.27 -4.89
C ASP A 1075 -12.16 21.95 -5.16
N LEU A 1076 -12.50 21.72 -6.42
CA LEU A 1076 -13.31 20.62 -6.95
C LEU A 1076 -12.39 19.59 -7.59
N LEU A 1077 -12.90 18.39 -7.85
CA LEU A 1077 -12.17 17.30 -8.55
C LEU A 1077 -10.81 16.85 -7.93
N SER A 1078 -10.44 17.36 -6.75
CA SER A 1078 -9.18 17.18 -5.97
C SER A 1078 -8.66 15.77 -5.72
N ASN A 1079 -9.45 14.73 -6.02
CA ASN A 1079 -8.95 13.36 -6.02
C ASN A 1079 -8.29 12.95 -7.36
N LEU A 1080 -8.37 13.79 -8.40
CA LEU A 1080 -7.65 13.59 -9.65
C LEU A 1080 -6.16 13.93 -9.48
N PRO A 1081 -5.25 13.31 -10.26
CA PRO A 1081 -3.87 13.79 -10.32
C PRO A 1081 -3.83 15.23 -10.84
N ASP A 1082 -3.03 16.11 -10.23
CA ASP A 1082 -2.91 17.54 -10.58
C ASP A 1082 -2.72 17.74 -12.09
N GLU A 1083 -1.93 16.88 -12.75
CA GLU A 1083 -1.65 16.97 -14.18
C GLU A 1083 -2.89 16.73 -15.09
N ILE A 1084 -3.86 15.96 -14.61
CA ILE A 1084 -5.14 15.69 -15.30
C ILE A 1084 -6.16 16.76 -14.90
N GLU A 1085 -6.27 17.02 -13.60
CA GLU A 1085 -7.16 18.00 -12.99
C GLU A 1085 -7.03 19.38 -13.65
N ASN A 1086 -5.84 19.99 -13.59
CA ASN A 1086 -5.57 21.32 -14.16
C ASN A 1086 -5.97 21.43 -15.66
N ILE A 1087 -5.89 20.34 -16.41
CA ILE A 1087 -6.28 20.30 -17.82
C ILE A 1087 -7.79 20.24 -17.99
N LEU A 1088 -8.49 19.45 -17.16
CA LEU A 1088 -9.94 19.31 -17.24
C LEU A 1088 -10.64 20.57 -16.75
N GLU A 1089 -10.13 21.19 -15.70
CA GLU A 1089 -10.80 22.30 -15.03
C GLU A 1089 -10.76 23.60 -15.83
N SER A 1090 -9.68 23.82 -16.58
CA SER A 1090 -9.50 24.98 -17.46
C SER A 1090 -10.29 24.94 -18.76
N ARG A 1091 -11.00 23.83 -19.07
CA ARG A 1091 -11.70 23.64 -20.35
C ARG A 1091 -13.20 23.82 -20.24
N SER A 1092 -13.77 24.55 -21.19
CA SER A 1092 -15.23 24.59 -21.37
C SER A 1092 -15.73 23.33 -22.10
N TYR A 1093 -16.96 22.92 -21.79
CA TYR A 1093 -17.58 21.76 -22.43
C TYR A 1093 -17.85 21.99 -23.93
N ILE A 1094 -17.40 21.05 -24.79
CA ILE A 1094 -17.63 21.07 -26.26
C ILE A 1094 -18.30 19.76 -26.71
N GLY A 1095 -19.01 19.07 -25.82
CA GLY A 1095 -19.61 17.76 -26.10
C GLY A 1095 -21.07 17.80 -26.57
N PRO A 1096 -21.70 16.62 -26.73
CA PRO A 1096 -23.10 16.50 -27.11
C PRO A 1096 -24.04 17.20 -26.13
N VAL A 1097 -25.03 17.93 -26.66
CA VAL A 1097 -26.07 18.63 -25.87
C VAL A 1097 -27.45 18.00 -26.03
N THR A 1098 -27.57 17.03 -26.94
CA THR A 1098 -28.75 16.16 -27.09
C THR A 1098 -28.40 14.76 -26.65
N VAL A 1099 -29.38 14.04 -26.09
CA VAL A 1099 -29.18 12.65 -25.63
C VAL A 1099 -28.80 11.74 -26.79
N ASP A 1100 -29.24 12.06 -28.01
CA ASP A 1100 -29.04 11.19 -29.16
C ASP A 1100 -27.63 11.22 -29.72
N ASP A 1101 -26.95 12.34 -29.53
CA ASP A 1101 -25.56 12.54 -29.90
C ASP A 1101 -24.59 12.03 -28.80
N PHE A 1102 -25.11 11.67 -27.62
CA PHE A 1102 -24.29 11.11 -26.54
C PHE A 1102 -23.98 9.62 -26.83
N PRO A 1103 -22.70 9.20 -26.78
CA PRO A 1103 -22.32 7.82 -27.14
C PRO A 1103 -23.05 6.78 -26.30
N ASN A 1104 -23.38 5.63 -26.90
CA ASN A 1104 -23.83 4.48 -26.11
C ASN A 1104 -22.66 3.87 -25.36
N VAL A 1105 -22.87 3.50 -24.10
CA VAL A 1105 -22.07 2.46 -23.46
C VAL A 1105 -22.47 1.15 -24.13
N VAL A 1106 -21.59 0.60 -24.97
CA VAL A 1106 -21.81 -0.71 -25.60
C VAL A 1106 -21.84 -1.74 -24.46
N THR A 1107 -23.00 -2.31 -24.20
CA THR A 1107 -23.19 -3.45 -23.28
C THR A 1107 -22.69 -4.74 -23.91
#